data_AF-A0A091LX61-F1
#
_entry.id   AF-A0A091LX61-F1
#
_cell.length_a   1.000
_cell.length_b   1.000
_cell.length_c   1.000
_cell.angle_alpha   90.00
_cell.angle_beta   90.00
_cell.angle_gamma   90.00
#
_symmetry.space_group_name_H-M   'P 1'
#
loop_
_entity.id
_entity.type
_entity.pdbx_description
1 polymer ?
#
loop_
_entity_poly.entity_id
_entity_poly.type
_entity_poly.pdbx_seq_one_letter_code
_entity_poly.pdbx_strand_id
1 'polypeptide(L)'
;QVVLVHVGVTSLIAHIRVGRMQVALEAKTTVLPAVVCGDGFCEEEEGCSICPADCGECSLSADARIAIALPICLVCAGLILTVMWFQYQKQKMFWDESWIIDFTCIKQDCIVWTATGSMMSAPPAPSDSSVSCITALSSCTAAANMVRKQHFTQTGRYDGRTVAIKKIMKTTFTLSKSIRKEVNQVRELDHLNLCKFIGGCIEVPNVAIVTEYCPKGSLSDVLLNEDIPLNWGFRFSFATDVAQGMAYLHHHKMYHGRLKSSNCVIDDRWVCKIADYGLQSYRKEDSPEGSSLYQQHLIQIYRAPEIHSLSGFEPNSMTDVYSYGIILLEIATRSDPMPKDDVHLAENSWCPPLVELISGEAENSCPCPTDYIELIRRCRKNNPAQRPTFEQIKKMLYKMNPNKVSPVDVMMALMEKYSKHLETLVSERTQDLMHEKQKTDRLLYSMLPKQVADDLRQGKHARAQSYLSATIFFSDIVGFTQLSSSSTPYQVVDLLNKLYTTFDEIIDNYDVYKVETIGDAYMVVSGVPKENGILHASEIASMALDLLDVCKTFKIPHKTNTLLKIRAGIHSGAVVAGVVGTKMPRYCLFGDTVNTASRMESTSEALKIQCSSSTYQLLEQIGKYVLVCRGNLQVKGKGDMVTYWLEGKKVSATWEAVTSTSVTLQDPNRASFS
;
A
#
# COMPACT_ATOMS: atom_id res chain seq x y z
N GLN A 1 81.46 -64.38 86.14
CA GLN A 1 80.59 -64.31 87.33
C GLN A 1 79.30 -63.63 86.88
N VAL A 2 78.19 -64.30 87.15
CA VAL A 2 76.86 -64.13 86.53
C VAL A 2 76.21 -62.84 87.00
N VAL A 3 75.48 -62.13 86.13
CA VAL A 3 74.38 -61.27 86.58
C VAL A 3 73.17 -61.52 85.68
N LEU A 4 72.28 -62.41 86.14
CA LEU A 4 70.84 -62.28 85.89
C LEU A 4 70.45 -60.92 86.45
N VAL A 5 70.09 -59.99 85.56
CA VAL A 5 69.62 -58.68 85.99
C VAL A 5 68.16 -58.84 86.43
N HIS A 6 67.91 -58.71 87.74
CA HIS A 6 66.56 -58.56 88.25
C HIS A 6 65.97 -57.23 87.77
N VAL A 7 64.68 -57.22 87.46
CA VAL A 7 63.89 -56.02 87.14
C VAL A 7 64.10 -54.99 88.27
N GLY A 8 64.53 -53.78 87.92
CA GLY A 8 64.97 -52.75 88.87
C GLY A 8 66.34 -52.12 88.53
N VAL A 9 66.95 -51.43 89.51
CA VAL A 9 68.25 -50.76 89.36
C VAL A 9 69.39 -51.76 89.66
N THR A 10 70.18 -52.11 88.65
CA THR A 10 71.37 -52.94 88.80
C THR A 10 72.64 -52.08 88.82
N SER A 11 73.53 -52.32 89.79
CA SER A 11 74.82 -51.64 89.89
C SER A 11 75.99 -52.61 89.66
N LEU A 12 76.92 -52.27 88.79
CA LEU A 12 78.11 -53.05 88.47
C LEU A 12 79.33 -52.33 89.07
N ILE A 13 80.02 -53.01 89.99
CA ILE A 13 81.23 -52.50 90.64
C ILE A 13 82.43 -53.35 90.22
N ALA A 14 83.41 -52.74 89.56
CA ALA A 14 84.64 -53.39 89.16
C ALA A 14 85.80 -52.96 90.05
N HIS A 15 86.42 -53.92 90.74
CA HIS A 15 87.65 -53.71 91.51
C HIS A 15 88.87 -54.13 90.67
N ILE A 16 89.78 -53.20 90.42
CA ILE A 16 91.03 -53.46 89.70
C ILE A 16 92.18 -53.32 90.70
N ARG A 17 93.00 -54.38 90.82
CA ARG A 17 94.17 -54.40 91.70
C ARG A 17 95.44 -54.51 90.88
N VAL A 18 96.34 -53.53 91.03
CA VAL A 18 97.70 -53.56 90.47
C VAL A 18 98.67 -53.27 91.60
N GLY A 19 99.40 -54.30 92.06
CA GLY A 19 100.31 -54.20 93.20
C GLY A 19 99.58 -53.80 94.50
N ARG A 20 100.04 -52.72 95.15
CA ARG A 20 99.46 -52.22 96.42
C ARG A 20 98.30 -51.24 96.25
N MET A 21 97.92 -50.87 95.02
CA MET A 21 96.73 -50.04 94.78
C MET A 21 95.54 -50.90 94.36
N GLN A 22 94.39 -50.63 94.99
CA GLN A 22 93.07 -51.07 94.55
C GLN A 22 92.23 -49.84 94.24
N VAL A 23 91.60 -49.84 93.06
CA VAL A 23 90.60 -48.84 92.65
C VAL A 23 89.29 -49.58 92.35
N ALA A 24 88.17 -48.98 92.75
CA ALA A 24 86.82 -49.48 92.47
C ALA A 24 86.05 -48.47 91.63
N LEU A 25 85.35 -48.91 90.58
CA LEU A 25 84.46 -48.10 89.75
C LEU A 25 83.05 -48.69 89.79
N GLU A 26 82.02 -47.85 89.98
CA GLU A 26 80.60 -48.24 90.04
C GLU A 26 79.81 -47.62 88.87
N ALA A 27 78.95 -48.40 88.21
CA ALA A 27 77.99 -47.93 87.19
C ALA A 27 76.59 -48.54 87.41
N LYS A 28 75.51 -47.74 87.31
CA LYS A 28 74.11 -48.16 87.56
C LYS A 28 73.25 -48.12 86.28
N THR A 29 72.43 -49.16 86.04
CA THR A 29 71.49 -49.28 84.90
C THR A 29 70.15 -49.91 85.34
N THR A 30 69.02 -49.36 84.88
CA THR A 30 67.64 -49.82 85.15
C THR A 30 67.10 -50.76 84.06
N VAL A 31 66.45 -51.86 84.45
CA VAL A 31 65.83 -52.86 83.54
C VAL A 31 64.33 -53.03 83.85
N LEU A 32 63.46 -52.95 82.82
CA LEU A 32 61.99 -53.07 82.88
C LEU A 32 61.49 -54.44 82.38
N PRO A 33 60.31 -54.93 82.81
CA PRO A 33 59.74 -56.22 82.39
C PRO A 33 59.14 -56.18 80.96
N ALA A 34 58.98 -57.35 80.34
CA ALA A 34 58.39 -57.50 79.01
C ALA A 34 56.87 -57.70 79.08
N VAL A 35 56.10 -56.98 78.24
CA VAL A 35 54.64 -57.07 78.12
C VAL A 35 54.25 -58.39 77.41
N VAL A 36 53.23 -59.11 77.91
CA VAL A 36 52.80 -60.42 77.39
C VAL A 36 51.28 -60.40 77.13
N CYS A 37 50.89 -60.43 75.85
CA CYS A 37 49.48 -60.52 75.43
C CYS A 37 49.00 -61.98 75.29
N GLY A 38 47.79 -62.30 75.77
CA GLY A 38 47.06 -63.55 75.53
C GLY A 38 46.54 -64.28 76.77
N ASP A 39 46.44 -63.62 77.92
CA ASP A 39 46.00 -64.22 79.20
C ASP A 39 44.54 -63.93 79.57
N GLY A 40 43.84 -63.14 78.75
CA GLY A 40 42.42 -62.83 78.90
C GLY A 40 42.08 -61.78 79.96
N PHE A 41 43.06 -61.07 80.53
CA PHE A 41 42.83 -59.96 81.47
C PHE A 41 43.60 -58.70 81.04
N CYS A 42 42.88 -57.62 80.73
CA CYS A 42 43.48 -56.34 80.34
C CYS A 42 43.94 -55.56 81.59
N GLU A 43 45.26 -55.44 81.83
CA GLU A 43 45.84 -54.68 82.95
C GLU A 43 45.89 -53.17 82.66
N GLU A 44 46.00 -52.31 83.70
CA GLU A 44 45.91 -50.84 83.56
C GLU A 44 46.98 -50.20 82.65
N GLU A 45 48.13 -50.87 82.45
CA GLU A 45 49.18 -50.42 81.52
C GLU A 45 49.03 -50.98 80.09
N GLU A 46 48.03 -51.81 79.84
CA GLU A 46 47.74 -52.40 78.53
C GLU A 46 46.58 -51.66 77.83
N GLY A 47 46.86 -51.11 76.65
CA GLY A 47 45.84 -50.48 75.81
C GLY A 47 45.46 -51.37 74.62
N CYS A 48 44.24 -51.20 74.10
CA CYS A 48 43.79 -51.91 72.90
C CYS A 48 44.67 -51.66 71.65
N SER A 49 45.51 -50.62 71.63
CA SER A 49 46.53 -50.40 70.59
C SER A 49 47.81 -51.24 70.74
N ILE A 50 48.09 -51.76 71.94
CA ILE A 50 49.32 -52.52 72.27
C ILE A 50 49.01 -54.02 72.39
N CYS A 51 47.82 -54.37 72.89
CA CYS A 51 47.46 -55.73 73.25
C CYS A 51 46.01 -56.07 72.79
N PRO A 52 45.77 -56.28 71.48
CA PRO A 52 44.42 -56.45 70.92
C PRO A 52 43.77 -57.80 71.25
N ALA A 53 44.55 -58.80 71.69
CA ALA A 53 44.06 -60.13 72.01
C ALA A 53 43.25 -60.17 73.32
N ASP A 54 43.61 -59.34 74.32
CA ASP A 54 43.00 -59.37 75.66
C ASP A 54 42.00 -58.23 75.89
N CYS A 55 42.20 -57.06 75.25
CA CYS A 55 41.39 -55.85 75.49
C CYS A 55 40.25 -55.61 74.45
N GLY A 56 40.10 -56.48 73.43
CA GLY A 56 39.00 -56.43 72.44
C GLY A 56 39.12 -55.35 71.35
N GLU A 57 38.07 -55.19 70.53
CA GLU A 57 38.04 -54.19 69.44
C GLU A 57 37.92 -52.75 69.98
N CYS A 58 38.85 -51.89 69.58
CA CYS A 58 38.83 -50.46 69.91
C CYS A 58 37.60 -49.77 69.29
N SER A 59 36.60 -49.43 70.10
CA SER A 59 35.57 -48.49 69.66
C SER A 59 36.21 -47.12 69.43
N LEU A 60 36.04 -46.52 68.23
CA LEU A 60 36.44 -45.14 67.95
C LEU A 60 36.09 -44.22 69.14
N SER A 61 37.04 -43.40 69.59
CA SER A 61 36.81 -42.46 70.69
C SER A 61 35.57 -41.59 70.42
N ALA A 62 34.87 -41.18 71.47
CA ALA A 62 33.68 -40.34 71.35
C ALA A 62 33.94 -39.10 70.49
N ASP A 63 35.13 -38.51 70.63
CA ASP A 63 35.58 -37.35 69.84
C ASP A 63 35.72 -37.67 68.35
N ALA A 64 36.28 -38.83 67.99
CA ALA A 64 36.41 -39.26 66.60
C ALA A 64 35.04 -39.59 65.97
N ARG A 65 34.10 -40.16 66.75
CA ARG A 65 32.72 -40.39 66.28
C ARG A 65 31.99 -39.09 66.01
N ILE A 66 32.14 -38.09 66.89
CA ILE A 66 31.55 -36.75 66.69
C ILE A 66 32.20 -36.06 65.48
N ALA A 67 33.52 -36.13 65.33
CA ALA A 67 34.25 -35.51 64.23
C ALA A 67 33.85 -36.07 62.85
N ILE A 68 33.42 -37.33 62.75
CA ILE A 68 32.93 -37.94 61.51
C ILE A 68 31.41 -37.71 61.33
N ALA A 69 30.62 -37.85 62.39
CA ALA A 69 29.16 -37.73 62.30
C ALA A 69 28.70 -36.30 61.96
N LEU A 70 29.36 -35.27 62.52
CA LEU A 70 28.99 -33.87 62.35
C LEU A 70 29.06 -33.39 60.88
N PRO A 71 30.15 -33.62 60.12
CA PRO A 71 30.19 -33.27 58.70
C PRO A 71 29.21 -34.09 57.86
N ILE A 72 28.99 -35.38 58.16
CA ILE A 72 27.99 -36.20 57.46
C ILE A 72 26.59 -35.64 57.67
N CYS A 73 26.23 -35.28 58.91
CA CYS A 73 24.95 -34.66 59.22
C CYS A 73 24.78 -33.31 58.52
N LEU A 74 25.82 -32.49 58.45
CA LEU A 74 25.79 -31.21 57.74
C LEU A 74 25.60 -31.38 56.23
N VAL A 75 26.27 -32.36 55.61
CA VAL A 75 26.10 -32.69 54.18
C VAL A 75 24.70 -33.21 53.92
N CYS A 76 24.19 -34.13 54.75
CA CYS A 76 22.82 -34.65 54.62
C CYS A 76 21.76 -33.55 54.80
N ALA A 77 21.93 -32.66 55.79
CA ALA A 77 21.04 -31.52 55.99
C ALA A 77 21.10 -30.55 54.80
N GLY A 78 22.29 -30.28 54.25
CA GLY A 78 22.46 -29.50 53.03
C GLY A 78 21.76 -30.12 51.81
N LEU A 79 21.85 -31.44 51.63
CA LEU A 79 21.15 -32.18 50.57
C LEU A 79 19.63 -32.11 50.75
N ILE A 80 19.12 -32.27 51.98
CA ILE A 80 17.68 -32.14 52.25
C ILE A 80 17.20 -30.71 51.98
N LEU A 81 17.93 -29.70 52.44
CA LEU A 81 17.60 -28.29 52.22
C LEU A 81 17.64 -27.92 50.74
N THR A 82 18.61 -28.43 49.98
CA THR A 82 18.68 -28.22 48.53
C THR A 82 17.53 -28.91 47.80
N VAL A 83 17.16 -30.14 48.17
CA VAL A 83 15.98 -30.85 47.61
C VAL A 83 14.69 -30.12 47.97
N MET A 84 14.51 -29.69 49.22
CA MET A 84 13.35 -28.91 49.66
C MET A 84 13.28 -27.57 48.93
N TRP A 85 14.41 -26.88 48.76
CA TRP A 85 14.49 -25.65 47.98
C TRP A 85 14.11 -25.89 46.52
N PHE A 86 14.60 -26.97 45.90
CA PHE A 86 14.25 -27.32 44.52
C PHE A 86 12.76 -27.69 44.36
N GLN A 87 12.19 -28.44 45.31
CA GLN A 87 10.76 -28.75 45.37
C GLN A 87 9.92 -27.49 45.57
N TYR A 88 10.37 -26.58 46.45
CA TYR A 88 9.73 -25.28 46.67
C TYR A 88 9.79 -24.40 45.42
N GLN A 89 10.94 -24.30 44.74
CA GLN A 89 11.07 -23.57 43.48
C GLN A 89 10.15 -24.15 42.40
N LYS A 90 10.09 -25.48 42.29
CA LYS A 90 9.19 -26.17 41.36
C LYS A 90 7.73 -25.87 41.66
N GLN A 91 7.31 -25.90 42.93
CA GLN A 91 5.95 -25.51 43.33
C GLN A 91 5.67 -24.04 43.05
N LYS A 92 6.62 -23.14 43.33
CA LYS A 92 6.49 -21.70 43.08
C LYS A 92 6.22 -21.40 41.60
N MET A 93 6.86 -22.11 40.67
CA MET A 93 6.58 -21.98 39.23
C MET A 93 5.17 -22.40 38.84
N PHE A 94 4.59 -23.43 39.48
CA PHE A 94 3.20 -23.84 39.22
C PHE A 94 2.15 -22.82 39.69
N TRP A 95 2.49 -21.99 40.68
CA TRP A 95 1.61 -20.95 41.23
C TRP A 95 1.92 -19.56 40.70
N ASP A 96 2.70 -19.43 39.61
CA ASP A 96 2.87 -18.15 38.94
C ASP A 96 1.56 -17.73 38.27
N GLU A 97 0.98 -16.64 38.77
CA GLU A 97 -0.28 -16.04 38.31
C GLU A 97 -0.07 -14.83 37.40
N SER A 98 1.18 -14.54 37.00
CA SER A 98 1.50 -13.38 36.15
C SER A 98 0.85 -13.42 34.76
N TRP A 99 0.37 -14.58 34.32
CA TRP A 99 -0.32 -14.77 33.03
C TRP A 99 -1.82 -14.46 33.12
N ILE A 100 -2.38 -14.36 34.33
CA ILE A 100 -3.78 -14.03 34.53
C ILE A 100 -3.93 -12.52 34.29
N ILE A 101 -4.76 -12.17 33.32
CA ILE A 101 -5.00 -10.78 32.92
C ILE A 101 -6.43 -10.43 33.32
N ASP A 102 -6.57 -9.36 34.10
CA ASP A 102 -7.87 -8.74 34.32
C ASP A 102 -8.37 -8.15 32.99
N PHE A 103 -9.59 -8.54 32.61
CA PHE A 103 -10.21 -8.09 31.36
C PHE A 103 -10.34 -6.56 31.30
N THR A 104 -10.47 -5.87 32.44
CA THR A 104 -10.57 -4.40 32.50
C THR A 104 -9.28 -3.69 32.11
N CYS A 105 -8.12 -4.33 32.28
CA CYS A 105 -6.82 -3.80 31.87
C CYS A 105 -6.65 -3.75 30.35
N ILE A 106 -7.49 -4.47 29.61
CA ILE A 106 -7.47 -4.51 28.15
C ILE A 106 -8.36 -3.39 27.62
N LYS A 107 -7.75 -2.30 27.16
CA LYS A 107 -8.48 -1.19 26.52
C LYS A 107 -8.95 -1.66 25.14
N GLN A 108 -10.25 -1.82 24.94
CA GLN A 108 -10.78 -2.20 23.63
C GLN A 108 -10.66 -1.01 22.67
N ASP A 109 -10.09 -1.27 21.49
CA ASP A 109 -10.12 -0.31 20.39
C ASP A 109 -11.54 -0.33 19.80
N CYS A 110 -12.42 0.55 20.28
CA CYS A 110 -13.71 0.80 19.63
C CYS A 110 -13.48 1.57 18.31
N ILE A 111 -13.08 0.86 17.24
CA ILE A 111 -13.25 1.38 15.88
C ILE A 111 -14.53 0.76 15.31
N VAL A 112 -15.66 1.32 15.73
CA VAL A 112 -16.91 1.17 14.99
C VAL A 112 -16.85 2.15 13.81
N TRP A 113 -16.60 1.66 12.60
CA TRP A 113 -16.85 2.44 11.38
C TRP A 113 -18.37 2.53 11.18
N THR A 114 -19.05 3.42 11.91
CA THR A 114 -20.34 3.94 11.48
C THR A 114 -20.06 4.91 10.34
N ALA A 115 -20.29 4.45 9.12
CA ALA A 115 -20.35 5.28 7.94
C ALA A 115 -21.47 6.33 8.13
N THR A 116 -21.10 7.61 8.20
CA THR A 116 -21.88 8.75 7.68
C THR A 116 -21.09 10.06 7.84
N GLY A 117 -20.69 10.64 6.71
CA GLY A 117 -20.61 12.10 6.50
C GLY A 117 -19.56 12.91 7.26
N SER A 118 -18.53 13.34 6.52
CA SER A 118 -18.28 14.76 6.17
C SER A 118 -16.80 15.15 6.20
N MET A 119 -16.45 15.95 5.20
CA MET A 119 -15.15 16.51 4.91
C MET A 119 -14.72 17.57 5.95
N MET A 120 -13.39 17.72 6.06
CA MET A 120 -12.65 18.85 6.60
C MET A 120 -12.51 18.98 8.12
N SER A 121 -11.30 18.68 8.61
CA SER A 121 -10.65 19.49 9.66
C SER A 121 -9.13 19.23 9.65
N ALA A 122 -8.37 20.34 9.69
CA ALA A 122 -6.91 20.43 9.65
C ALA A 122 -6.21 19.71 10.84
N PRO A 123 -4.92 19.34 10.72
CA PRO A 123 -4.20 18.62 11.76
C PRO A 123 -3.67 19.57 12.87
N PRO A 124 -3.56 19.13 14.14
CA PRO A 124 -2.64 19.72 15.08
C PRO A 124 -1.26 19.03 15.04
N ALA A 125 -0.25 19.85 15.31
CA ALA A 125 1.20 19.61 15.22
C ALA A 125 1.75 18.59 16.27
N PRO A 126 3.04 18.20 16.19
CA PRO A 126 3.54 16.88 16.57
C PRO A 126 3.93 16.76 18.05
N SER A 127 3.82 15.54 18.59
CA SER A 127 4.47 15.15 19.84
C SER A 127 5.41 13.96 19.58
N ASP A 128 6.66 14.16 19.98
CA ASP A 128 7.81 13.28 19.78
C ASP A 128 7.64 11.88 20.35
N SER A 129 7.56 10.89 19.48
CA SER A 129 8.12 9.55 19.72
C SER A 129 8.33 8.85 18.37
N SER A 130 9.55 8.93 17.86
CA SER A 130 10.00 8.38 16.59
C SER A 130 10.18 6.86 16.63
N VAL A 131 9.11 6.06 16.61
CA VAL A 131 9.18 4.62 16.25
C VAL A 131 7.93 4.09 15.50
N SER A 132 6.77 4.75 15.52
CA SER A 132 5.51 4.08 15.11
C SER A 132 4.89 4.50 13.77
N CYS A 133 5.50 5.39 12.99
CA CYS A 133 4.82 6.06 11.88
C CYS A 133 4.82 5.32 10.53
N ILE A 134 5.37 4.10 10.44
CA ILE A 134 5.44 3.35 9.16
C ILE A 134 4.25 2.39 8.97
N THR A 135 3.53 2.02 10.04
CA THR A 135 2.47 0.99 9.96
C THR A 135 1.16 1.48 9.35
N ALA A 136 0.90 2.79 9.28
CA ALA A 136 -0.36 3.31 8.74
C ALA A 136 -0.40 3.40 7.20
N LEU A 137 0.75 3.50 6.52
CA LEU A 137 0.78 3.74 5.06
C LEU A 137 0.66 2.47 4.20
N SER A 138 0.88 1.27 4.78
CA SER A 138 0.78 0.00 4.04
C SER A 138 -0.65 -0.55 4.00
N SER A 139 -1.61 0.10 4.67
CA SER A 139 -3.02 -0.33 4.73
C SER A 139 -3.92 0.38 3.71
N CYS A 140 -3.41 1.36 2.97
CA CYS A 140 -4.24 2.31 2.22
C CYS A 140 -4.48 1.94 0.74
N THR A 141 -4.11 0.74 0.27
CA THR A 141 -4.38 0.33 -1.13
C THR A 141 -5.66 -0.49 -1.31
N ALA A 142 -6.37 -0.86 -0.25
CA ALA A 142 -7.65 -1.58 -0.35
C ALA A 142 -8.83 -0.62 -0.07
N ALA A 143 -9.10 0.29 -1.02
CA ALA A 143 -10.27 1.14 -0.96
C ALA A 143 -11.55 0.35 -1.34
N ALA A 144 -12.47 0.28 -0.39
CA ALA A 144 -13.91 0.43 -0.59
C ALA A 144 -14.59 -0.55 -1.58
N ASN A 145 -14.64 -1.85 -1.27
CA ASN A 145 -15.75 -2.76 -1.64
C ASN A 145 -15.61 -4.16 -1.00
N MET A 146 -15.65 -4.25 0.33
CA MET A 146 -15.68 -5.56 1.02
C MET A 146 -17.04 -5.84 1.65
N VAL A 147 -17.96 -6.37 0.84
CA VAL A 147 -19.20 -7.01 1.32
C VAL A 147 -19.03 -8.54 1.22
N ARG A 148 -18.17 -9.09 2.09
CA ARG A 148 -18.24 -10.49 2.55
C ARG A 148 -17.63 -10.53 3.94
N LYS A 149 -18.38 -11.09 4.90
CA LYS A 149 -18.13 -11.10 6.34
C LYS A 149 -16.69 -11.55 6.69
N GLN A 150 -15.77 -10.60 6.87
CA GLN A 150 -14.54 -10.85 7.61
C GLN A 150 -14.94 -11.07 9.08
N HIS A 151 -14.68 -12.27 9.61
CA HIS A 151 -14.82 -12.54 11.03
C HIS A 151 -13.65 -11.85 11.74
N PHE A 152 -13.80 -10.56 12.04
CA PHE A 152 -12.78 -9.81 12.76
C PHE A 152 -12.54 -10.45 14.13
N THR A 153 -11.32 -10.94 14.35
CA THR A 153 -10.86 -11.35 15.68
C THR A 153 -10.93 -10.13 16.60
N GLN A 154 -11.50 -10.29 17.79
CA GLN A 154 -11.58 -9.19 18.75
C GLN A 154 -10.17 -8.77 19.17
N THR A 155 -9.88 -7.47 19.12
CA THR A 155 -8.58 -6.90 19.51
C THR A 155 -8.71 -5.99 20.72
N GLY A 156 -7.58 -5.73 21.37
CA GLY A 156 -7.48 -4.69 22.39
C GLY A 156 -6.03 -4.30 22.64
N ARG A 157 -5.82 -3.34 23.52
CA ARG A 157 -4.50 -2.84 23.90
C ARG A 157 -4.18 -3.24 25.33
N TYR A 158 -3.10 -3.99 25.50
CA TYR A 158 -2.58 -4.47 26.79
C TYR A 158 -1.08 -4.16 26.88
N ASP A 159 -0.66 -3.53 27.98
CA ASP A 159 0.74 -3.12 28.21
C ASP A 159 1.37 -2.36 27.02
N GLY A 160 0.59 -1.42 26.46
CA GLY A 160 1.00 -0.61 25.31
C GLY A 160 0.99 -1.32 23.95
N ARG A 161 0.78 -2.64 23.90
CA ARG A 161 0.79 -3.48 22.68
C ARG A 161 -0.62 -3.89 22.25
N THR A 162 -0.85 -4.05 20.96
CA THR A 162 -2.11 -4.61 20.42
C THR A 162 -2.10 -6.13 20.58
N VAL A 163 -3.18 -6.67 21.14
CA VAL A 163 -3.35 -8.10 21.44
C VAL A 163 -4.63 -8.64 20.81
N ALA A 164 -4.61 -9.90 20.42
CA ALA A 164 -5.78 -10.64 19.96
C ALA A 164 -6.47 -11.30 21.16
N ILE A 165 -7.79 -11.15 21.24
CA ILE A 165 -8.62 -11.63 22.35
C ILE A 165 -9.58 -12.68 21.81
N LYS A 166 -9.40 -13.91 22.26
CA LYS A 166 -10.32 -15.01 21.96
C LYS A 166 -11.19 -15.31 23.18
N LYS A 167 -12.41 -14.81 23.18
CA LYS A 167 -13.41 -15.13 24.20
C LYS A 167 -13.81 -16.60 24.12
N ILE A 168 -13.97 -17.21 25.29
CA ILE A 168 -14.44 -18.59 25.47
C ILE A 168 -15.77 -18.50 26.21
N MET A 169 -16.81 -19.07 25.61
CA MET A 169 -18.14 -19.01 26.19
C MET A 169 -18.25 -20.10 27.26
N LYS A 170 -18.07 -19.71 28.52
CA LYS A 170 -18.20 -20.59 29.69
C LYS A 170 -19.12 -19.97 30.73
N THR A 171 -20.01 -20.79 31.27
CA THR A 171 -20.91 -20.43 32.37
C THR A 171 -20.22 -20.52 33.73
N THR A 172 -19.22 -21.39 33.86
CA THR A 172 -18.39 -21.53 35.07
C THR A 172 -16.93 -21.77 34.67
N PHE A 173 -15.98 -21.21 35.41
CA PHE A 173 -14.57 -21.46 35.20
C PHE A 173 -13.86 -21.74 36.53
N THR A 174 -13.25 -22.91 36.65
CA THR A 174 -12.43 -23.28 37.81
C THR A 174 -10.99 -23.49 37.37
N LEU A 175 -10.07 -22.75 37.99
CA LEU A 175 -8.64 -22.86 37.69
C LEU A 175 -8.06 -24.17 38.25
N SER A 176 -7.94 -25.18 37.38
CA SER A 176 -7.45 -26.51 37.73
C SER A 176 -5.92 -26.63 37.64
N LYS A 177 -5.35 -27.66 38.29
CA LYS A 177 -3.92 -28.01 38.15
C LYS A 177 -3.54 -28.38 36.71
N SER A 178 -4.46 -28.96 35.93
CA SER A 178 -4.22 -29.28 34.53
C SER A 178 -4.09 -28.02 33.68
N ILE A 179 -4.95 -27.02 33.90
CA ILE A 179 -4.88 -25.74 33.22
C ILE A 179 -3.54 -25.04 33.49
N ARG A 180 -3.11 -24.96 34.76
CA ARG A 180 -1.82 -24.35 35.12
C ARG A 180 -0.65 -25.05 34.44
N LYS A 181 -0.68 -26.39 34.36
CA LYS A 181 0.36 -27.18 33.67
C LYS A 181 0.38 -26.88 32.17
N GLU A 182 -0.78 -26.83 31.51
CA GLU A 182 -0.89 -26.51 30.08
C GLU A 182 -0.42 -25.08 29.78
N VAL A 183 -0.78 -24.10 30.61
CA VAL A 183 -0.33 -22.72 30.46
C VAL A 183 1.19 -22.62 30.59
N ASN A 184 1.79 -23.28 31.58
CA ASN A 184 3.24 -23.27 31.75
C ASN A 184 3.95 -23.86 30.51
N GLN A 185 3.45 -24.99 29.98
CA GLN A 185 3.98 -25.58 28.75
C GLN A 185 3.89 -24.62 27.56
N VAL A 186 2.77 -23.91 27.39
CA VAL A 186 2.59 -22.97 26.29
C VAL A 186 3.48 -21.73 26.43
N ARG A 187 3.74 -21.26 27.67
CA ARG A 187 4.62 -20.11 27.95
C ARG A 187 6.10 -20.40 27.69
N GLU A 188 6.53 -21.64 27.83
CA GLU A 188 7.91 -22.07 27.57
C GLU A 188 8.24 -22.16 26.08
N LEU A 189 7.23 -22.18 25.21
CA LEU A 189 7.42 -22.25 23.76
C LEU A 189 7.75 -20.87 23.18
N ASP A 190 8.87 -20.78 22.47
CA ASP A 190 9.29 -19.57 21.77
C ASP A 190 9.86 -19.94 20.39
N HIS A 191 9.13 -19.55 19.34
CA HIS A 191 9.48 -19.86 17.96
C HIS A 191 8.83 -18.85 17.00
N LEU A 192 9.55 -18.50 15.93
CA LEU A 192 9.11 -17.48 14.97
C LEU A 192 7.73 -17.77 14.36
N ASN A 193 7.47 -19.03 14.02
CA ASN A 193 6.20 -19.48 13.42
C ASN A 193 5.15 -19.94 14.45
N LEU A 194 5.27 -19.55 15.71
CA LEU A 194 4.23 -19.76 16.74
C LEU A 194 3.70 -18.41 17.23
N CYS A 195 2.38 -18.31 17.34
CA CYS A 195 1.72 -17.13 17.87
C CYS A 195 1.88 -17.08 19.39
N LYS A 196 2.60 -16.08 19.89
CA LYS A 196 2.96 -15.97 21.30
C LYS A 196 1.73 -15.81 22.20
N PHE A 197 1.62 -16.68 23.19
CA PHE A 197 0.66 -16.56 24.29
C PHE A 197 1.11 -15.45 25.24
N ILE A 198 0.21 -14.49 25.50
CA ILE A 198 0.47 -13.36 26.41
C ILE A 198 -0.15 -13.64 27.78
N GLY A 199 -1.39 -14.13 27.80
CA GLY A 199 -2.09 -14.44 29.03
C GLY A 199 -3.53 -14.91 28.82
N GLY A 200 -4.28 -15.03 29.91
CA GLY A 200 -5.68 -15.45 29.88
C GLY A 200 -6.51 -14.73 30.93
N CYS A 201 -7.76 -14.42 30.56
CA CYS A 201 -8.77 -13.88 31.46
C CYS A 201 -9.61 -15.03 31.99
N ILE A 202 -9.77 -15.13 33.31
CA ILE A 202 -10.42 -16.28 33.97
C ILE A 202 -11.78 -15.94 34.59
N GLU A 203 -12.13 -14.67 34.65
CA GLU A 203 -13.37 -14.19 35.29
C GLU A 203 -14.56 -14.41 34.38
N VAL A 204 -15.61 -15.08 34.86
CA VAL A 204 -16.88 -15.25 34.13
C VAL A 204 -17.65 -13.92 34.18
N PRO A 205 -18.23 -13.42 33.06
CA PRO A 205 -18.36 -14.07 31.73
C PRO A 205 -17.22 -13.74 30.75
N ASN A 206 -16.17 -13.04 31.19
CA ASN A 206 -15.07 -12.56 30.36
C ASN A 206 -13.90 -13.56 30.25
N VAL A 207 -14.18 -14.87 30.22
CA VAL A 207 -13.12 -15.87 30.06
C VAL A 207 -12.53 -15.75 28.65
N ALA A 208 -11.23 -15.50 28.53
CA ALA A 208 -10.58 -15.27 27.24
C ALA A 208 -9.14 -15.76 27.21
N ILE A 209 -8.62 -16.03 26.01
CA ILE A 209 -7.22 -16.28 25.72
C ILE A 209 -6.67 -15.05 24.98
N VAL A 210 -5.54 -14.53 25.45
CA VAL A 210 -4.89 -13.33 24.90
C VAL A 210 -3.57 -13.74 24.26
N THR A 211 -3.44 -13.47 22.95
CA THR A 211 -2.23 -13.75 22.16
C THR A 211 -1.72 -12.49 21.47
N GLU A 212 -0.53 -12.55 20.89
CA GLU A 212 -0.07 -11.48 20.00
C GLU A 212 -1.04 -11.28 18.83
N TYR A 213 -1.21 -10.02 18.40
CA TYR A 213 -2.06 -9.68 17.26
C TYR A 213 -1.28 -9.75 15.95
N CYS A 214 -1.86 -10.44 14.97
CA CYS A 214 -1.32 -10.60 13.62
C CYS A 214 -2.19 -9.80 12.63
N PRO A 215 -1.71 -8.66 12.10
CA PRO A 215 -2.56 -7.69 11.41
C PRO A 215 -3.04 -8.12 10.01
N LYS A 216 -2.41 -9.13 9.39
CA LYS A 216 -2.82 -9.62 8.07
C LYS A 216 -3.95 -10.66 8.14
N GLY A 217 -4.41 -10.99 9.35
CA GLY A 217 -5.51 -11.94 9.55
C GLY A 217 -5.05 -13.40 9.49
N SER A 218 -5.97 -14.31 9.21
CA SER A 218 -5.66 -15.73 9.06
C SER A 218 -5.18 -16.07 7.64
N LEU A 219 -4.52 -17.22 7.49
CA LEU A 219 -4.09 -17.74 6.21
C LEU A 219 -5.29 -17.95 5.28
N SER A 220 -6.45 -18.36 5.81
CA SER A 220 -7.68 -18.50 5.02
C SER A 220 -8.14 -17.15 4.45
N ASP A 221 -8.11 -16.09 5.27
CA ASP A 221 -8.49 -14.73 4.85
C ASP A 221 -7.57 -14.22 3.73
N VAL A 222 -6.26 -14.49 3.84
CA VAL A 222 -5.26 -14.08 2.85
C VAL A 222 -5.37 -14.88 1.55
N LEU A 223 -5.61 -16.20 1.63
CA LEU A 223 -5.72 -17.05 0.44
C LEU A 223 -6.95 -16.71 -0.41
N LEU A 224 -8.08 -16.41 0.25
CA LEU A 224 -9.36 -16.06 -0.38
C LEU A 224 -9.40 -14.62 -0.94
N ASN A 225 -8.44 -13.77 -0.56
CA ASN A 225 -8.38 -12.41 -1.06
C ASN A 225 -7.67 -12.37 -2.43
N GLU A 226 -8.43 -12.14 -3.49
CA GLU A 226 -7.92 -12.06 -4.87
C GLU A 226 -7.06 -10.81 -5.11
N ASP A 227 -7.26 -9.73 -4.34
CA ASP A 227 -6.49 -8.49 -4.45
C ASP A 227 -5.03 -8.67 -4.00
N ILE A 228 -4.74 -9.73 -3.24
CA ILE A 228 -3.38 -10.06 -2.81
C ILE A 228 -2.73 -10.93 -3.91
N PRO A 229 -1.69 -10.44 -4.59
CA PRO A 229 -1.00 -11.21 -5.63
C PRO A 229 -0.10 -12.29 -5.01
N LEU A 230 -0.68 -13.44 -4.65
CA LEU A 230 0.03 -14.58 -4.08
C LEU A 230 0.62 -15.48 -5.18
N ASN A 231 1.87 -15.21 -5.54
CA ASN A 231 2.66 -16.11 -6.38
C ASN A 231 3.15 -17.35 -5.59
N TRP A 232 3.75 -18.32 -6.29
CA TRP A 232 4.21 -19.56 -5.65
C TRP A 232 5.33 -19.38 -4.63
N GLY A 233 6.11 -18.29 -4.71
CA GLY A 233 7.09 -17.94 -3.67
C GLY A 233 6.44 -17.73 -2.31
N PHE A 234 5.37 -16.91 -2.27
CA PHE A 234 4.54 -16.71 -1.07
C PHE A 234 3.85 -18.00 -0.60
N ARG A 235 3.35 -18.81 -1.54
CA ARG A 235 2.68 -20.07 -1.20
C ARG A 235 3.65 -21.05 -0.52
N PHE A 236 4.87 -21.18 -1.03
CA PHE A 236 5.90 -22.01 -0.40
C PHE A 236 6.37 -21.46 0.94
N SER A 237 6.46 -20.14 1.11
CA SER A 237 6.83 -19.56 2.40
C SER A 237 5.80 -19.91 3.46
N PHE A 238 4.50 -19.72 3.19
CA PHE A 238 3.44 -20.08 4.13
C PHE A 238 3.41 -21.57 4.45
N ALA A 239 3.56 -22.44 3.44
CA ALA A 239 3.68 -23.88 3.67
C ALA A 239 4.88 -24.21 4.56
N THR A 240 6.04 -23.63 4.27
CA THR A 240 7.27 -23.86 5.04
C THR A 240 7.17 -23.38 6.48
N ASP A 241 6.59 -22.20 6.69
CA ASP A 241 6.38 -21.58 8.00
C ASP A 241 5.47 -22.45 8.89
N VAL A 242 4.34 -22.90 8.36
CA VAL A 242 3.43 -23.80 9.09
C VAL A 242 4.11 -25.13 9.39
N ALA A 243 4.84 -25.72 8.43
CA ALA A 243 5.57 -26.97 8.67
C ALA A 243 6.67 -26.82 9.74
N GLN A 244 7.37 -25.68 9.77
CA GLN A 244 8.41 -25.38 10.75
C GLN A 244 7.82 -25.19 12.15
N GLY A 245 6.73 -24.43 12.30
CA GLY A 245 6.06 -24.26 13.57
C GLY A 245 5.49 -25.58 14.13
N MET A 246 4.88 -26.41 13.27
CA MET A 246 4.34 -27.71 13.70
C MET A 246 5.44 -28.71 14.07
N ALA A 247 6.57 -28.73 13.35
CA ALA A 247 7.74 -29.54 13.72
C ALA A 247 8.24 -29.18 15.13
N TYR A 248 8.30 -27.88 15.45
CA TYR A 248 8.71 -27.39 16.76
C TYR A 248 7.72 -27.80 17.87
N LEU A 249 6.41 -27.70 17.63
CA LEU A 249 5.38 -28.15 18.59
C LEU A 249 5.51 -29.65 18.88
N HIS A 250 5.63 -30.46 17.83
CA HIS A 250 5.75 -31.91 17.97
C HIS A 250 7.03 -32.32 18.68
N HIS A 251 8.13 -31.60 18.49
CA HIS A 251 9.38 -31.80 19.23
C HIS A 251 9.19 -31.63 20.75
N HIS A 252 8.37 -30.65 21.16
CA HIS A 252 8.01 -30.40 22.56
C HIS A 252 6.85 -31.30 23.06
N LYS A 253 6.49 -32.35 22.31
CA LYS A 253 5.40 -33.29 22.63
C LYS A 253 4.03 -32.62 22.80
N MET A 254 3.82 -31.51 22.08
CA MET A 254 2.54 -30.81 22.01
C MET A 254 1.91 -31.04 20.64
N TYR A 255 0.67 -31.53 20.62
CA TYR A 255 -0.10 -31.75 19.40
C TYR A 255 -1.21 -30.71 19.29
N HIS A 256 -1.45 -30.20 18.08
CA HIS A 256 -2.37 -29.09 17.89
C HIS A 256 -3.84 -29.55 17.96
N GLY A 257 -4.18 -30.65 17.28
CA GLY A 257 -5.49 -31.31 17.30
C GLY A 257 -6.66 -30.55 16.66
N ARG A 258 -6.41 -29.30 16.23
CA ARG A 258 -7.38 -28.40 15.60
C ARG A 258 -6.71 -27.52 14.53
N LEU A 259 -5.71 -28.08 13.86
CA LEU A 259 -4.96 -27.33 12.85
C LEU A 259 -5.86 -27.06 11.65
N LYS A 260 -5.96 -25.80 11.23
CA LYS A 260 -6.74 -25.34 10.08
C LYS A 260 -6.19 -23.99 9.62
N SER A 261 -6.46 -23.57 8.39
CA SER A 261 -5.95 -22.29 7.86
C SER A 261 -6.41 -21.08 8.65
N SER A 262 -7.62 -21.10 9.24
CA SER A 262 -8.09 -20.05 10.15
C SER A 262 -7.35 -19.97 11.50
N ASN A 263 -6.60 -21.02 11.87
CA ASN A 263 -5.73 -21.03 13.06
C ASN A 263 -4.25 -20.76 12.70
N CYS A 264 -3.95 -20.51 11.42
CA CYS A 264 -2.66 -19.99 10.99
C CYS A 264 -2.84 -18.49 10.74
N VAL A 265 -2.09 -17.63 11.43
CA VAL A 265 -2.23 -16.17 11.38
C VAL A 265 -0.96 -15.53 10.81
N ILE A 266 -1.10 -14.39 10.14
CA ILE A 266 0.00 -13.78 9.40
C ILE A 266 0.35 -12.42 10.01
N ASP A 267 1.62 -12.26 10.36
CA ASP A 267 2.12 -11.02 10.97
C ASP A 267 2.36 -9.90 9.93
N ASP A 268 2.86 -8.76 10.41
CA ASP A 268 3.19 -7.60 9.59
C ASP A 268 4.29 -7.87 8.55
N ARG A 269 5.14 -8.86 8.81
CA ARG A 269 6.28 -9.27 7.97
C ARG A 269 5.94 -10.44 7.03
N TRP A 270 4.66 -10.78 6.88
CA TRP A 270 4.20 -11.90 6.06
C TRP A 270 4.72 -13.27 6.53
N VAL A 271 5.06 -13.40 7.81
CA VAL A 271 5.42 -14.68 8.42
C VAL A 271 4.15 -15.35 8.93
N CYS A 272 3.97 -16.61 8.54
CA CYS A 272 2.84 -17.40 9.02
C CYS A 272 3.17 -17.99 10.41
N LYS A 273 2.26 -17.77 11.36
CA LYS A 273 2.36 -18.21 12.74
C LYS A 273 1.18 -19.10 13.11
N ILE A 274 1.43 -20.18 13.82
CA ILE A 274 0.38 -21.08 14.28
C ILE A 274 -0.21 -20.52 15.57
N ALA A 275 -1.52 -20.27 15.58
CA ALA A 275 -2.29 -19.82 16.73
C ALA A 275 -3.17 -20.95 17.27
N ASP A 276 -3.79 -20.71 18.43
CA ASP A 276 -4.77 -21.63 19.02
C ASP A 276 -4.28 -23.05 19.36
N TYR A 277 -2.96 -23.23 19.49
CA TYR A 277 -2.35 -24.46 19.96
C TYR A 277 -2.46 -24.61 21.50
N GLY A 278 -2.51 -25.86 21.97
CA GLY A 278 -2.56 -26.18 23.40
C GLY A 278 -3.85 -25.72 24.12
N LEU A 279 -3.76 -25.63 25.45
CA LEU A 279 -4.83 -25.17 26.34
C LEU A 279 -6.16 -25.95 26.18
N GLN A 280 -6.08 -27.27 25.99
CA GLN A 280 -7.26 -28.11 25.77
C GLN A 280 -8.20 -28.11 26.99
N SER A 281 -7.65 -28.23 28.20
CA SER A 281 -8.44 -28.15 29.44
C SER A 281 -9.09 -26.77 29.61
N TYR A 282 -8.37 -25.71 29.24
CA TYR A 282 -8.90 -24.33 29.28
C TYR A 282 -10.14 -24.18 28.38
N ARG A 283 -10.20 -24.92 27.27
CA ARG A 283 -11.24 -24.86 26.22
C ARG A 283 -12.32 -25.96 26.29
N LYS A 284 -12.23 -26.92 27.23
CA LYS A 284 -13.02 -28.16 27.28
C LYS A 284 -14.56 -28.02 27.30
N GLU A 285 -15.07 -26.83 27.60
CA GLU A 285 -16.51 -26.54 27.74
C GLU A 285 -16.92 -25.29 26.94
N ASP A 286 -16.15 -24.94 25.90
CA ASP A 286 -16.52 -23.86 24.99
C ASP A 286 -17.79 -24.29 24.23
N SER A 287 -18.96 -23.84 24.71
CA SER A 287 -20.26 -24.23 24.16
C SER A 287 -20.39 -23.71 22.73
N PRO A 288 -20.52 -24.57 21.71
CA PRO A 288 -20.64 -24.13 20.32
C PRO A 288 -22.08 -23.71 19.98
N GLU A 289 -22.85 -23.18 20.95
CA GLU A 289 -24.28 -22.84 20.82
C GLU A 289 -24.56 -21.76 19.75
N GLY A 290 -23.52 -21.19 19.12
CA GLY A 290 -23.62 -20.30 17.96
C GLY A 290 -22.75 -20.69 16.75
N SER A 291 -22.15 -21.88 16.70
CA SER A 291 -21.33 -22.29 15.54
C SER A 291 -22.22 -22.61 14.34
N SER A 292 -22.08 -21.83 13.27
CA SER A 292 -22.82 -22.06 12.02
C SER A 292 -22.61 -23.49 11.49
N LEU A 293 -23.62 -24.04 10.79
CA LEU A 293 -23.54 -25.36 10.14
C LEU A 293 -22.31 -25.45 9.20
N TYR A 294 -21.95 -24.34 8.56
CA TYR A 294 -20.72 -24.17 7.79
C TYR A 294 -19.45 -24.47 8.60
N GLN A 295 -19.34 -23.92 9.82
CA GLN A 295 -18.16 -24.09 10.67
C GLN A 295 -18.01 -25.52 11.20
N GLN A 296 -19.13 -26.21 11.44
CA GLN A 296 -19.10 -27.63 11.82
C GLN A 296 -18.60 -28.51 10.67
N HIS A 297 -19.06 -28.26 9.45
CA HIS A 297 -18.63 -29.01 8.27
C HIS A 297 -17.16 -28.73 7.92
N LEU A 298 -16.70 -27.48 8.04
CA LEU A 298 -15.29 -27.14 7.89
C LEU A 298 -14.41 -27.92 8.86
N ILE A 299 -14.81 -28.03 10.14
CA ILE A 299 -14.05 -28.81 11.13
C ILE A 299 -13.94 -30.29 10.70
N GLN A 300 -14.98 -30.85 10.09
CA GLN A 300 -14.95 -32.23 9.60
C GLN A 300 -13.93 -32.42 8.46
N ILE A 301 -13.79 -31.44 7.56
CA ILE A 301 -12.86 -31.52 6.43
C ILE A 301 -11.39 -31.58 6.87
N TYR A 302 -10.98 -30.79 7.87
CA TYR A 302 -9.61 -30.82 8.39
C TYR A 302 -9.34 -32.04 9.28
N ARG A 303 -10.39 -32.73 9.75
CA ARG A 303 -10.27 -33.82 10.74
C ARG A 303 -9.90 -35.13 10.06
N ALA A 304 -8.83 -35.74 10.54
CA ALA A 304 -8.34 -37.02 10.01
C ALA A 304 -9.39 -38.15 10.16
N PRO A 305 -9.49 -39.08 9.19
CA PRO A 305 -10.54 -40.10 9.17
C PRO A 305 -10.52 -41.00 10.42
N GLU A 306 -9.35 -41.31 10.98
CA GLU A 306 -9.21 -42.16 12.16
C GLU A 306 -9.84 -41.59 13.43
N ILE A 307 -10.05 -40.26 13.50
CA ILE A 307 -10.66 -39.63 14.67
C ILE A 307 -12.17 -39.93 14.75
N HIS A 308 -12.80 -40.24 13.61
CA HIS A 308 -14.23 -40.56 13.56
C HIS A 308 -14.53 -42.01 14.00
N SER A 309 -13.54 -42.90 13.95
CA SER A 309 -13.72 -44.34 14.18
C SER A 309 -13.63 -44.78 15.65
N LEU A 310 -13.11 -43.94 16.56
CA LEU A 310 -12.87 -44.30 17.96
C LEU A 310 -13.32 -43.18 18.90
N SER A 311 -14.27 -43.47 19.79
CA SER A 311 -14.64 -42.56 20.89
C SER A 311 -13.46 -42.44 21.87
N GLY A 312 -12.93 -41.23 22.03
CA GLY A 312 -11.84 -40.93 22.96
C GLY A 312 -10.42 -40.88 22.37
N PHE A 313 -10.28 -40.79 21.04
CA PHE A 313 -8.96 -40.63 20.41
C PHE A 313 -8.29 -39.31 20.80
N GLU A 314 -7.11 -39.39 21.42
CA GLU A 314 -6.29 -38.22 21.73
C GLU A 314 -5.57 -37.71 20.46
N PRO A 315 -5.46 -36.39 20.26
CA PRO A 315 -4.70 -35.83 19.14
C PRO A 315 -3.26 -36.33 19.15
N ASN A 316 -2.76 -36.73 17.98
CA ASN A 316 -1.39 -37.17 17.80
C ASN A 316 -0.72 -36.43 16.64
N SER A 317 0.58 -36.65 16.46
CA SER A 317 1.34 -35.98 15.40
C SER A 317 0.79 -36.25 13.99
N MET A 318 0.26 -37.44 13.73
CA MET A 318 -0.25 -37.83 12.40
C MET A 318 -1.61 -37.22 12.08
N THR A 319 -2.42 -36.88 13.09
CA THR A 319 -3.68 -36.16 12.88
C THR A 319 -3.44 -34.72 12.40
N ASP A 320 -2.43 -34.05 12.96
CA ASP A 320 -2.02 -32.72 12.53
C ASP A 320 -1.44 -32.75 11.10
N VAL A 321 -0.72 -33.82 10.72
CA VAL A 321 -0.19 -33.98 9.35
C VAL A 321 -1.32 -34.09 8.33
N TYR A 322 -2.42 -34.80 8.64
CA TYR A 322 -3.58 -34.84 7.74
C TYR A 322 -4.20 -33.45 7.56
N SER A 323 -4.40 -32.74 8.67
CA SER A 323 -4.94 -31.38 8.69
C SER A 323 -4.08 -30.43 7.85
N TYR A 324 -2.75 -30.56 7.96
CA TYR A 324 -1.79 -29.82 7.17
C TYR A 324 -1.87 -30.15 5.66
N GLY A 325 -2.19 -31.40 5.30
CA GLY A 325 -2.45 -31.79 3.92
C GLY A 325 -3.62 -31.04 3.27
N ILE A 326 -4.64 -30.66 4.06
CA ILE A 326 -5.75 -29.81 3.59
C ILE A 326 -5.30 -28.36 3.45
N ILE A 327 -4.50 -27.83 4.38
CA ILE A 327 -3.93 -26.48 4.26
C ILE A 327 -3.05 -26.37 3.01
N LEU A 328 -2.23 -27.38 2.69
CA LEU A 328 -1.42 -27.40 1.46
C LEU A 328 -2.28 -27.34 0.20
N LEU A 329 -3.45 -28.01 0.21
CA LEU A 329 -4.41 -27.96 -0.88
C LEU A 329 -5.01 -26.56 -1.02
N GLU A 330 -5.42 -25.94 0.08
CA GLU A 330 -5.96 -24.57 0.10
C GLU A 330 -4.93 -23.55 -0.40
N ILE A 331 -3.66 -23.69 -0.01
CA ILE A 331 -2.54 -22.89 -0.52
C ILE A 331 -2.39 -23.06 -2.04
N ALA A 332 -2.59 -24.27 -2.57
CA ALA A 332 -2.47 -24.55 -3.99
C ALA A 332 -3.60 -23.90 -4.81
N THR A 333 -4.84 -24.10 -4.36
CA THR A 333 -6.05 -23.75 -5.12
C THR A 333 -6.56 -22.34 -4.86
N ARG A 334 -6.12 -21.68 -3.77
CA ARG A 334 -6.67 -20.38 -3.30
C ARG A 334 -8.20 -20.35 -3.28
N SER A 335 -8.81 -21.50 -3.01
CA SER A 335 -10.25 -21.71 -3.08
C SER A 335 -10.77 -22.20 -1.73
N ASP A 336 -12.02 -21.87 -1.43
CA ASP A 336 -12.69 -22.38 -0.23
C ASP A 336 -12.66 -23.92 -0.25
N PRO A 337 -12.22 -24.58 0.84
CA PRO A 337 -12.22 -26.02 0.97
C PRO A 337 -13.64 -26.63 1.07
N MET A 338 -14.73 -25.86 0.94
CA MET A 338 -16.11 -26.37 0.81
C MET A 338 -16.49 -26.61 -0.67
N PRO A 339 -17.18 -27.70 -1.08
CA PRO A 339 -17.57 -27.89 -2.47
C PRO A 339 -18.73 -26.94 -2.77
N LYS A 340 -18.74 -26.35 -3.97
CA LYS A 340 -19.84 -25.45 -4.39
C LYS A 340 -21.11 -26.22 -4.79
N ASP A 341 -21.02 -27.53 -5.03
CA ASP A 341 -22.12 -28.39 -5.47
C ASP A 341 -22.36 -29.58 -4.53
N ASP A 342 -23.63 -29.68 -4.09
CA ASP A 342 -24.36 -30.77 -3.45
C ASP A 342 -23.72 -31.61 -2.32
N VAL A 343 -24.37 -31.48 -1.16
CA VAL A 343 -24.16 -32.11 0.15
C VAL A 343 -24.38 -33.65 0.15
N HIS A 344 -24.48 -34.31 -1.01
CA HIS A 344 -24.89 -35.73 -1.11
C HIS A 344 -23.85 -36.71 -1.68
N LEU A 345 -22.62 -36.29 -1.96
CA LEU A 345 -21.49 -37.18 -2.29
C LEU A 345 -20.39 -37.14 -1.23
N ALA A 346 -20.80 -37.09 0.04
CA ALA A 346 -19.91 -37.32 1.17
C ALA A 346 -19.75 -38.82 1.36
N GLU A 347 -18.58 -39.37 1.00
CA GLU A 347 -17.80 -40.19 1.94
C GLU A 347 -16.44 -40.65 1.42
N ASN A 348 -16.13 -40.65 0.11
CA ASN A 348 -14.85 -41.22 -0.36
C ASN A 348 -14.18 -40.57 -1.60
N SER A 349 -14.56 -39.35 -2.01
CA SER A 349 -13.91 -38.71 -3.18
C SER A 349 -13.73 -37.20 -3.06
N TRP A 350 -13.19 -36.74 -1.92
CA TRP A 350 -12.62 -35.39 -1.87
C TRP A 350 -11.21 -35.34 -2.47
N CYS A 351 -11.12 -35.60 -3.77
CA CYS A 351 -9.98 -35.21 -4.57
C CYS A 351 -10.54 -34.75 -5.92
N PRO A 352 -10.82 -33.45 -6.10
CA PRO A 352 -10.79 -32.89 -7.44
C PRO A 352 -9.47 -33.32 -8.10
N PRO A 353 -9.41 -33.57 -9.42
CA PRO A 353 -8.16 -33.93 -10.07
C PRO A 353 -7.09 -32.85 -9.79
N LEU A 354 -6.19 -33.10 -8.83
CA LEU A 354 -5.15 -32.14 -8.40
C LEU A 354 -4.29 -31.63 -9.57
N VAL A 355 -4.29 -32.38 -10.68
CA VAL A 355 -3.55 -32.11 -11.91
C VAL A 355 -4.16 -30.94 -12.70
N GLU A 356 -5.48 -30.78 -12.73
CA GLU A 356 -6.16 -29.71 -13.50
C GLU A 356 -6.15 -28.35 -12.80
N LEU A 357 -6.16 -28.34 -11.45
CA LEU A 357 -6.18 -27.11 -10.64
C LEU A 357 -4.84 -26.38 -10.52
N ILE A 358 -3.72 -27.07 -10.75
CA ILE A 358 -2.36 -26.52 -10.60
C ILE A 358 -1.76 -26.13 -11.97
N SER A 359 -2.37 -26.56 -13.07
CA SER A 359 -1.89 -26.40 -14.45
C SER A 359 -2.53 -25.25 -15.25
N GLY A 360 -3.46 -24.48 -14.67
CA GLY A 360 -4.17 -23.38 -15.34
C GLY A 360 -3.35 -22.08 -15.51
N GLU A 361 -3.32 -21.58 -16.75
CA GLU A 361 -2.93 -20.26 -17.29
C GLU A 361 -1.61 -19.61 -16.82
N ALA A 362 -0.52 -20.07 -17.45
CA ALA A 362 0.70 -19.41 -17.96
C ALA A 362 1.52 -18.37 -17.15
N GLU A 363 1.05 -17.74 -16.07
CA GLU A 363 1.89 -16.80 -15.27
C GLU A 363 1.99 -17.15 -13.77
N ASN A 364 1.14 -18.04 -13.25
CA ASN A 364 1.09 -18.42 -11.83
C ASN A 364 1.15 -19.94 -11.60
N SER A 365 1.78 -20.69 -12.50
CA SER A 365 1.91 -22.14 -12.40
C SER A 365 2.92 -22.55 -11.30
N CYS A 366 2.65 -23.67 -10.64
CA CYS A 366 3.57 -24.20 -9.63
C CYS A 366 4.90 -24.59 -10.31
N PRO A 367 6.07 -24.20 -9.77
CA PRO A 367 7.35 -24.59 -10.37
C PRO A 367 7.63 -26.09 -10.29
N CYS A 368 7.03 -26.79 -9.32
CA CYS A 368 7.21 -28.23 -9.09
C CYS A 368 5.87 -28.91 -8.74
N PRO A 369 4.91 -28.94 -9.68
CA PRO A 369 3.54 -29.37 -9.41
C PRO A 369 3.50 -30.85 -8.98
N THR A 370 4.28 -31.72 -9.62
CA THR A 370 4.30 -33.15 -9.33
C THR A 370 4.74 -33.45 -7.90
N ASP A 371 5.82 -32.82 -7.43
CA ASP A 371 6.36 -33.03 -6.08
C ASP A 371 5.41 -32.47 -5.01
N TYR A 372 4.79 -31.33 -5.27
CA TYR A 372 3.84 -30.70 -4.35
C TYR A 372 2.54 -31.51 -4.22
N ILE A 373 2.01 -31.99 -5.35
CA ILE A 373 0.85 -32.89 -5.38
C ILE A 373 1.16 -34.18 -4.61
N GLU A 374 2.35 -34.77 -4.82
CA GLU A 374 2.77 -35.97 -4.12
C GLU A 374 2.90 -35.74 -2.61
N LEU A 375 3.40 -34.58 -2.17
CA LEU A 375 3.42 -34.18 -0.77
C LEU A 375 2.00 -34.16 -0.17
N ILE A 376 1.03 -33.53 -0.86
CA ILE A 376 -0.37 -33.49 -0.42
C ILE A 376 -0.93 -34.91 -0.27
N ARG A 377 -0.71 -35.77 -1.28
CA ARG A 377 -1.17 -37.17 -1.25
C ARG A 377 -0.59 -37.95 -0.08
N ARG A 378 0.70 -37.80 0.20
CA ARG A 378 1.36 -38.47 1.33
C ARG A 378 0.83 -38.03 2.68
N CYS A 379 0.55 -36.73 2.87
CA CYS A 379 -0.01 -36.21 4.10
C CYS A 379 -1.45 -36.69 4.35
N ARG A 380 -2.23 -36.91 3.28
CA ARG A 380 -3.65 -37.30 3.34
C ARG A 380 -3.91 -38.81 3.27
N LYS A 381 -2.89 -39.66 3.39
CA LYS A 381 -3.08 -41.12 3.39
C LYS A 381 -4.00 -41.57 4.54
N ASN A 382 -4.91 -42.51 4.26
CA ASN A 382 -5.85 -43.03 5.26
C ASN A 382 -5.13 -43.72 6.44
N ASN A 383 -4.03 -44.43 6.16
CA ASN A 383 -3.23 -45.04 7.22
C ASN A 383 -2.25 -44.02 7.85
N PRO A 384 -2.37 -43.70 9.16
CA PRO A 384 -1.50 -42.73 9.83
C PRO A 384 -0.01 -43.07 9.78
N ALA A 385 0.36 -44.36 9.79
CA ALA A 385 1.75 -44.81 9.77
C ALA A 385 2.47 -44.53 8.45
N GLN A 386 1.72 -44.28 7.36
CA GLN A 386 2.27 -43.96 6.05
C GLN A 386 2.42 -42.45 5.81
N ARG A 387 1.96 -41.62 6.74
CA ARG A 387 2.07 -40.16 6.65
C ARG A 387 3.49 -39.72 7.03
N PRO A 388 4.06 -38.72 6.35
CA PRO A 388 5.39 -38.21 6.70
C PRO A 388 5.35 -37.41 8.01
N THR A 389 6.47 -37.34 8.72
CA THR A 389 6.61 -36.42 9.85
C THR A 389 6.84 -34.98 9.38
N PHE A 390 6.55 -33.99 10.22
CA PHE A 390 6.84 -32.58 9.86
C PHE A 390 8.32 -32.34 9.54
N GLU A 391 9.25 -33.06 10.18
CA GLU A 391 10.68 -33.02 9.81
C GLU A 391 10.95 -33.50 8.37
N GLN A 392 10.24 -34.54 7.92
CA GLN A 392 10.35 -35.00 6.53
C GLN A 392 9.69 -34.02 5.56
N ILE A 393 8.51 -33.48 5.92
CA ILE A 393 7.78 -32.49 5.13
C ILE A 393 8.64 -31.25 4.88
N LYS A 394 9.32 -30.72 5.91
CA LYS A 394 10.25 -29.58 5.75
C LYS A 394 11.34 -29.85 4.72
N LYS A 395 11.95 -31.04 4.77
CA LYS A 395 12.98 -31.43 3.79
C LYS A 395 12.43 -31.50 2.37
N MET A 396 11.20 -31.99 2.21
CA MET A 396 10.52 -32.02 0.91
C MET A 396 10.23 -30.60 0.39
N LEU A 397 9.72 -29.70 1.23
CA LEU A 397 9.47 -28.29 0.88
C LEU A 397 10.76 -27.54 0.53
N TYR A 398 11.83 -27.75 1.29
CA TYR A 398 13.13 -27.15 1.00
C TYR A 398 13.69 -27.58 -0.35
N LYS A 399 13.51 -28.87 -0.73
CA LYS A 399 13.91 -29.37 -2.04
C LYS A 399 13.12 -28.71 -3.18
N MET A 400 11.84 -28.40 -2.94
CA MET A 400 10.95 -27.76 -3.91
C MET A 400 11.23 -26.26 -4.09
N ASN A 401 11.66 -25.57 -3.03
CA ASN A 401 12.00 -24.15 -3.07
C ASN A 401 13.29 -23.86 -2.28
N PRO A 402 14.49 -24.14 -2.86
CA PRO A 402 15.76 -24.00 -2.16
C PRO A 402 16.15 -22.54 -1.93
N ASN A 403 15.79 -21.66 -2.86
CA ASN A 403 16.00 -20.22 -2.75
C ASN A 403 14.83 -19.66 -1.94
N LYS A 404 14.95 -19.61 -0.61
CA LYS A 404 13.99 -18.96 0.28
C LYS A 404 13.90 -17.45 -0.02
N VAL A 405 13.28 -17.08 -1.13
CA VAL A 405 13.04 -15.67 -1.45
C VAL A 405 12.05 -15.16 -0.40
N SER A 406 12.43 -14.08 0.30
CA SER A 406 11.55 -13.46 1.28
C SER A 406 10.28 -13.00 0.57
N PRO A 407 9.09 -13.29 1.13
CA PRO A 407 7.83 -12.82 0.55
C PRO A 407 7.80 -11.29 0.38
N VAL A 408 8.45 -10.57 1.29
CA VAL A 408 8.57 -9.11 1.24
C VAL A 408 9.30 -8.63 -0.03
N ASP A 409 10.41 -9.27 -0.42
CA ASP A 409 11.21 -8.88 -1.58
C ASP A 409 10.43 -9.06 -2.88
N VAL A 410 9.65 -10.15 -2.95
CA VAL A 410 8.77 -10.45 -4.08
C VAL A 410 7.69 -9.37 -4.23
N MET A 411 7.06 -8.96 -3.12
CA MET A 411 6.03 -7.93 -3.15
C MET A 411 6.62 -6.56 -3.50
N MET A 412 7.81 -6.22 -3.00
CA MET A 412 8.50 -4.99 -3.38
C MET A 412 8.78 -4.96 -4.89
N ALA A 413 9.32 -6.03 -5.46
CA ALA A 413 9.58 -6.11 -6.90
C ALA A 413 8.29 -6.01 -7.73
N LEU A 414 7.22 -6.64 -7.26
CA LEU A 414 5.93 -6.60 -7.94
C LEU A 414 5.29 -5.20 -7.87
N MET A 415 5.28 -4.58 -6.69
CA MET A 415 4.79 -3.21 -6.49
C MET A 415 5.59 -2.21 -7.32
N GLU A 416 6.91 -2.37 -7.40
CA GLU A 416 7.76 -1.53 -8.24
C GLU A 416 7.40 -1.66 -9.72
N LYS A 417 7.19 -2.89 -10.21
CA LYS A 417 6.76 -3.15 -11.60
C LYS A 417 5.38 -2.55 -11.88
N TYR A 418 4.42 -2.71 -10.97
CA TYR A 418 3.09 -2.12 -11.10
C TYR A 418 3.14 -0.59 -11.06
N SER A 419 3.93 0.01 -10.16
CA SER A 419 4.10 1.46 -10.07
C SER A 419 4.66 2.02 -11.38
N LYS A 420 5.74 1.42 -11.90
CA LYS A 420 6.33 1.83 -13.18
C LYS A 420 5.34 1.71 -14.34
N HIS A 421 4.59 0.62 -14.42
CA HIS A 421 3.59 0.45 -15.47
C HIS A 421 2.47 1.49 -15.37
N LEU A 422 2.00 1.77 -14.16
CA LEU A 422 0.97 2.78 -13.92
C LEU A 422 1.47 4.19 -14.26
N GLU A 423 2.71 4.52 -13.89
CA GLU A 423 3.36 5.80 -14.25
C GLU A 423 3.42 5.98 -15.77
N THR A 424 3.82 4.96 -16.51
CA THR A 424 3.81 4.99 -17.98
C THR A 424 2.41 5.24 -18.51
N LEU A 425 1.40 4.51 -18.02
CA LEU A 425 0.01 4.65 -18.48
C LEU A 425 -0.56 6.04 -18.17
N VAL A 426 -0.27 6.58 -16.97
CA VAL A 426 -0.69 7.93 -16.58
C VAL A 426 -0.01 8.97 -17.47
N SER A 427 1.29 8.80 -17.77
CA SER A 427 2.02 9.69 -18.67
C SER A 427 1.42 9.70 -20.08
N GLU A 428 1.16 8.52 -20.67
CA GLU A 428 0.54 8.39 -21.98
C GLU A 428 -0.83 9.06 -22.03
N ARG A 429 -1.71 8.77 -21.05
CA ARG A 429 -3.04 9.38 -20.97
C ARG A 429 -3.00 10.89 -20.77
N THR A 430 -2.01 11.38 -20.02
CA THR A 430 -1.82 12.82 -19.82
C THR A 430 -1.40 13.50 -21.13
N GLN A 431 -0.53 12.87 -21.92
CA GLN A 431 -0.12 13.37 -23.23
C GLN A 431 -1.27 13.41 -24.23
N ASP A 432 -2.08 12.34 -24.30
CA ASP A 432 -3.27 12.30 -25.15
C ASP A 432 -4.26 13.41 -24.80
N LEU A 433 -4.50 13.61 -23.49
CA LEU A 433 -5.38 14.68 -23.01
C LEU A 433 -4.84 16.07 -23.38
N MET A 434 -3.53 16.29 -23.30
CA MET A 434 -2.91 17.55 -23.71
C MET A 434 -3.10 17.81 -25.21
N HIS A 435 -2.93 16.79 -26.05
CA HIS A 435 -3.10 16.92 -27.49
C HIS A 435 -4.56 17.20 -27.88
N GLU A 436 -5.51 16.51 -27.27
CA GLU A 436 -6.95 16.74 -27.50
C GLU A 436 -7.39 18.12 -26.98
N LYS A 437 -6.83 18.57 -25.85
CA LYS A 437 -7.04 19.94 -25.34
C LYS A 437 -6.52 20.99 -26.32
N GLN A 438 -5.31 20.84 -26.85
CA GLN A 438 -4.74 21.78 -27.82
C GLN A 438 -5.59 21.87 -29.10
N LYS A 439 -6.07 20.74 -29.60
CA LYS A 439 -6.97 20.69 -30.78
C LYS A 439 -8.28 21.41 -30.51
N THR A 440 -8.88 21.18 -29.34
CA THR A 440 -10.12 21.83 -28.90
C THR A 440 -9.93 23.35 -28.74
N ASP A 441 -8.84 23.77 -28.10
CA ASP A 441 -8.50 25.19 -27.92
C ASP A 441 -8.33 25.91 -29.27
N ARG A 442 -7.63 25.27 -30.23
CA ARG A 442 -7.46 25.82 -31.59
C ARG A 442 -8.78 26.02 -32.32
N LEU A 443 -9.70 25.05 -32.22
CA LEU A 443 -11.03 25.16 -32.82
C LEU A 443 -11.87 26.26 -32.15
N LEU A 444 -11.81 26.37 -30.82
CA LEU A 444 -12.54 27.39 -30.09
C LEU A 444 -12.09 28.80 -30.47
N TYR A 445 -10.77 29.05 -30.55
CA TYR A 445 -10.21 30.34 -30.97
C TYR A 445 -10.48 30.66 -32.45
N SER A 446 -10.78 29.67 -33.29
CA SER A 446 -11.19 29.91 -34.68
C SER A 446 -12.66 30.32 -34.82
N MET A 447 -13.50 30.01 -33.83
CA MET A 447 -14.94 30.32 -33.85
C MET A 447 -15.29 31.58 -33.05
N LEU A 448 -14.53 31.88 -32.00
CA LEU A 448 -14.80 32.99 -31.08
C LEU A 448 -13.57 33.86 -30.86
N PRO A 449 -13.74 35.17 -30.56
CA PRO A 449 -12.63 36.02 -30.15
C PRO A 449 -11.90 35.43 -28.94
N LYS A 450 -10.56 35.52 -28.91
CA LYS A 450 -9.72 34.92 -27.84
C LYS A 450 -10.18 35.25 -26.43
N GLN A 451 -10.50 36.51 -26.16
CA GLN A 451 -10.97 36.96 -24.85
C GLN A 451 -12.26 36.27 -24.42
N VAL A 452 -13.22 36.13 -25.33
CA VAL A 452 -14.51 35.49 -25.08
C VAL A 452 -14.37 33.98 -24.93
N ALA A 453 -13.51 33.37 -25.75
CA ALA A 453 -13.15 31.95 -25.65
C ALA A 453 -12.53 31.63 -24.28
N ASP A 454 -11.63 32.47 -23.78
CA ASP A 454 -10.99 32.29 -22.47
C ASP A 454 -11.97 32.47 -21.30
N ASP A 455 -12.89 33.43 -21.39
CA ASP A 455 -13.95 33.59 -20.40
C ASP A 455 -14.86 32.36 -20.33
N LEU A 456 -15.25 31.81 -21.49
CA LEU A 456 -16.04 30.57 -21.57
C LEU A 456 -15.28 29.36 -21.02
N ARG A 457 -13.96 29.25 -21.28
CA ARG A 457 -13.09 28.19 -20.72
C ARG A 457 -13.02 28.25 -19.19
N GLN A 458 -13.07 29.45 -18.62
CA GLN A 458 -13.09 29.66 -17.17
C GLN A 458 -14.47 29.43 -16.54
N GLY A 459 -15.47 29.00 -17.32
CA GLY A 459 -16.85 28.83 -16.86
C GLY A 459 -17.56 30.16 -16.59
N LYS A 460 -17.01 31.29 -17.04
CA LYS A 460 -17.66 32.60 -16.93
C LYS A 460 -18.65 32.74 -18.08
N HIS A 461 -19.87 33.14 -17.76
CA HIS A 461 -20.83 33.52 -18.79
C HIS A 461 -20.37 34.82 -19.46
N ALA A 462 -20.16 34.78 -20.79
CA ALA A 462 -19.89 35.97 -21.58
C ALA A 462 -21.14 36.89 -21.58
N ARG A 463 -21.18 37.84 -20.64
CA ARG A 463 -22.25 38.85 -20.55
C ARG A 463 -22.15 39.81 -21.74
N ALA A 464 -23.28 40.33 -22.20
CA ALA A 464 -23.29 41.39 -23.19
C ALA A 464 -22.57 42.64 -22.63
N GLN A 465 -21.70 43.23 -23.43
CA GLN A 465 -20.94 44.43 -23.12
C GLN A 465 -21.33 45.56 -24.07
N SER A 466 -21.41 46.78 -23.55
CA SER A 466 -21.69 47.99 -24.34
C SER A 466 -20.37 48.69 -24.63
N TYR A 467 -20.13 48.97 -25.90
CA TYR A 467 -18.95 49.67 -26.40
C TYR A 467 -19.35 51.07 -26.86
N LEU A 468 -18.60 52.09 -26.45
CA LEU A 468 -18.92 53.49 -26.74
C LEU A 468 -18.75 53.83 -28.22
N SER A 469 -17.77 53.21 -28.88
CA SER A 469 -17.48 53.44 -30.28
C SER A 469 -16.84 52.21 -30.91
N ALA A 470 -17.43 51.74 -32.00
CA ALA A 470 -16.89 50.69 -32.86
C ALA A 470 -17.17 51.06 -34.32
N THR A 471 -16.32 50.62 -35.24
CA THR A 471 -16.58 50.76 -36.69
C THR A 471 -16.99 49.43 -37.27
N ILE A 472 -18.12 49.43 -37.99
CA ILE A 472 -18.66 48.25 -38.65
C ILE A 472 -18.55 48.42 -40.16
N PHE A 473 -18.04 47.39 -40.82
CA PHE A 473 -17.98 47.21 -42.27
C PHE A 473 -19.07 46.24 -42.71
N PHE A 474 -19.83 46.64 -43.71
CA PHE A 474 -20.72 45.77 -44.48
C PHE A 474 -20.29 45.79 -45.94
N SER A 475 -20.19 44.62 -46.54
CA SER A 475 -20.03 44.44 -47.98
C SER A 475 -21.16 43.58 -48.51
N ASP A 476 -21.57 43.81 -49.75
CA ASP A 476 -22.52 42.98 -50.48
C ASP A 476 -22.04 42.74 -51.91
N ILE A 477 -22.42 41.60 -52.48
CA ILE A 477 -22.06 41.24 -53.85
C ILE A 477 -23.11 41.82 -54.81
N VAL A 478 -22.67 42.74 -55.67
CA VAL A 478 -23.57 43.40 -56.61
C VAL A 478 -24.10 42.40 -57.64
N GLY A 479 -25.43 42.22 -57.65
CA GLY A 479 -26.11 41.32 -58.58
C GLY A 479 -26.06 39.84 -58.17
N PHE A 480 -25.74 39.54 -56.91
CA PHE A 480 -25.66 38.16 -56.41
C PHE A 480 -26.95 37.37 -56.61
N THR A 481 -28.13 37.94 -56.34
CA THR A 481 -29.42 37.24 -56.53
C THR A 481 -29.60 36.75 -57.97
N GLN A 482 -29.18 37.56 -58.95
CA GLN A 482 -29.23 37.16 -60.36
C GLN A 482 -28.17 36.09 -60.64
N LEU A 483 -26.96 36.25 -60.09
CA LEU A 483 -25.88 35.29 -60.23
C LEU A 483 -26.27 33.92 -59.65
N SER A 484 -26.82 33.87 -58.43
CA SER A 484 -27.26 32.67 -57.75
C SER A 484 -28.43 31.99 -58.45
N SER A 485 -29.33 32.76 -59.08
CA SER A 485 -30.42 32.20 -59.90
C SER A 485 -29.92 31.53 -61.19
N SER A 486 -28.76 31.97 -61.70
CA SER A 486 -28.18 31.52 -62.97
C SER A 486 -27.10 30.44 -62.84
N SER A 487 -26.73 30.08 -61.60
CA SER A 487 -25.63 29.17 -61.28
C SER A 487 -26.13 28.00 -60.44
N THR A 488 -25.43 26.86 -60.46
CA THR A 488 -25.84 25.73 -59.61
C THR A 488 -25.51 26.01 -58.14
N PRO A 489 -26.25 25.43 -57.17
CA PRO A 489 -25.94 25.61 -55.75
C PRO A 489 -24.49 25.27 -55.39
N TYR A 490 -23.92 24.22 -56.01
CA TYR A 490 -22.50 23.86 -55.84
C TYR A 490 -21.55 24.98 -56.31
N GLN A 491 -21.82 25.58 -57.48
CA GLN A 491 -21.01 26.68 -58.02
C GLN A 491 -21.13 27.96 -57.18
N VAL A 492 -22.29 28.22 -56.57
CA VAL A 492 -22.49 29.36 -55.66
C VAL A 492 -21.70 29.15 -54.37
N VAL A 493 -21.75 27.94 -53.79
CA VAL A 493 -20.96 27.61 -52.59
C VAL A 493 -19.47 27.70 -52.85
N ASP A 494 -18.98 27.17 -53.98
CA ASP A 494 -17.57 27.26 -54.37
C ASP A 494 -17.10 28.71 -54.57
N LEU A 495 -17.93 29.55 -55.21
CA LEU A 495 -17.67 30.99 -55.34
C LEU A 495 -17.56 31.68 -53.98
N LEU A 496 -18.54 31.47 -53.09
CA LEU A 496 -18.56 32.11 -51.77
C LEU A 496 -17.39 31.63 -50.91
N ASN A 497 -17.08 30.33 -50.91
CA ASN A 497 -15.94 29.79 -50.17
C ASN A 497 -14.63 30.41 -50.68
N LYS A 498 -14.42 30.46 -52.00
CA LYS A 498 -13.19 31.06 -52.55
C LYS A 498 -13.08 32.55 -52.22
N LEU A 499 -14.18 33.30 -52.33
CA LEU A 499 -14.20 34.73 -52.01
C LEU A 499 -13.92 34.96 -50.51
N TYR A 500 -14.62 34.26 -49.64
CA TYR A 500 -14.47 34.43 -48.20
C TYR A 500 -13.12 33.91 -47.70
N THR A 501 -12.54 32.87 -48.28
CA THR A 501 -11.14 32.49 -47.97
C THR A 501 -10.18 33.62 -48.34
N THR A 502 -10.32 34.25 -49.52
CA THR A 502 -9.46 35.39 -49.88
C THR A 502 -9.68 36.61 -48.99
N PHE A 503 -10.92 36.83 -48.50
CA PHE A 503 -11.19 37.91 -47.55
C PHE A 503 -10.63 37.60 -46.17
N ASP A 504 -10.78 36.35 -45.71
CA ASP A 504 -10.27 35.86 -44.44
C ASP A 504 -8.73 36.03 -44.35
N GLU A 505 -8.00 35.74 -45.43
CA GLU A 505 -6.55 36.00 -45.52
C GLU A 505 -6.16 37.48 -45.39
N ILE A 506 -7.02 38.40 -45.85
CA ILE A 506 -6.77 39.85 -45.78
C ILE A 506 -7.06 40.35 -44.37
N ILE A 507 -8.20 39.96 -43.78
CA ILE A 507 -8.60 40.44 -42.45
C ILE A 507 -7.66 39.98 -41.33
N ASP A 508 -6.98 38.84 -41.50
CA ASP A 508 -6.01 38.32 -40.52
C ASP A 508 -4.83 39.28 -40.27
N ASN A 509 -4.60 40.25 -41.18
CA ASN A 509 -3.55 41.28 -41.05
C ASN A 509 -4.03 42.54 -40.30
N TYR A 510 -5.31 42.63 -39.94
CA TYR A 510 -5.93 43.81 -39.35
C TYR A 510 -6.54 43.50 -37.97
N ASP A 511 -6.67 44.52 -37.10
CA ASP A 511 -7.34 44.36 -35.79
C ASP A 511 -8.87 44.39 -35.97
N VAL A 512 -9.41 43.32 -36.53
CA VAL A 512 -10.82 43.18 -36.88
C VAL A 512 -11.37 41.81 -36.49
N TYR A 513 -12.67 41.75 -36.22
CA TYR A 513 -13.39 40.51 -35.95
C TYR A 513 -14.47 40.27 -37.01
N LYS A 514 -14.46 39.08 -37.62
CA LYS A 514 -15.49 38.64 -38.54
C LYS A 514 -16.77 38.28 -37.77
N VAL A 515 -17.86 38.93 -38.12
CA VAL A 515 -19.18 38.66 -37.57
C VAL A 515 -19.89 37.69 -38.50
N GLU A 516 -20.78 36.85 -37.97
CA GLU A 516 -21.56 35.94 -38.82
C GLU A 516 -22.35 36.70 -39.89
N THR A 517 -22.24 36.19 -41.11
CA THR A 517 -22.84 36.76 -42.32
C THR A 517 -24.20 36.13 -42.60
N ILE A 518 -25.13 36.92 -43.16
CA ILE A 518 -26.43 36.41 -43.65
C ILE A 518 -26.41 36.54 -45.17
N GLY A 519 -26.37 35.41 -45.87
CA GLY A 519 -26.37 35.38 -47.35
C GLY A 519 -25.02 35.77 -47.96
N ASP A 520 -25.05 36.77 -48.83
CA ASP A 520 -23.96 37.37 -49.60
C ASP A 520 -23.28 38.57 -48.94
N ALA A 521 -23.81 39.00 -47.78
CA ALA A 521 -23.27 40.14 -47.06
C ALA A 521 -22.07 39.74 -46.19
N TYR A 522 -20.92 40.39 -46.33
CA TYR A 522 -19.73 40.20 -45.50
C TYR A 522 -19.65 41.28 -44.40
N MET A 523 -19.65 40.88 -43.13
CA MET A 523 -19.72 41.78 -41.97
C MET A 523 -18.47 41.65 -41.10
N VAL A 524 -17.82 42.79 -40.84
CA VAL A 524 -16.60 42.86 -40.03
C VAL A 524 -16.68 44.06 -39.08
N VAL A 525 -16.13 43.93 -37.87
CA VAL A 525 -16.10 45.01 -36.88
C VAL A 525 -14.69 45.20 -36.31
N SER A 526 -14.34 46.43 -35.96
CA SER A 526 -13.17 46.76 -35.15
C SER A 526 -13.56 47.59 -33.93
N GLY A 527 -12.75 47.52 -32.87
CA GLY A 527 -13.01 48.12 -31.56
C GLY A 527 -13.79 47.21 -30.60
N VAL A 528 -14.05 45.96 -30.99
CA VAL A 528 -14.81 44.95 -30.23
C VAL A 528 -14.17 43.57 -30.48
N PRO A 529 -13.99 42.70 -29.47
CA PRO A 529 -14.32 42.88 -28.05
C PRO A 529 -13.32 43.76 -27.27
N LYS A 530 -12.18 44.10 -27.88
CA LYS A 530 -11.16 44.96 -27.29
C LYS A 530 -11.24 46.36 -27.91
N GLU A 531 -11.42 47.37 -27.08
CA GLU A 531 -11.44 48.76 -27.52
C GLU A 531 -10.02 49.19 -27.95
N ASN A 532 -9.91 49.83 -29.12
CA ASN A 532 -8.65 50.32 -29.68
C ASN A 532 -8.66 51.85 -29.94
N GLY A 533 -9.47 52.59 -29.17
CA GLY A 533 -9.57 54.05 -29.27
C GLY A 533 -10.24 54.47 -30.58
N ILE A 534 -9.64 55.39 -31.34
CA ILE A 534 -10.15 55.80 -32.66
C ILE A 534 -9.63 54.91 -33.82
N LEU A 535 -8.70 54.00 -33.53
CA LEU A 535 -8.02 53.19 -34.55
C LEU A 535 -8.97 52.20 -35.23
N HIS A 536 -10.09 51.81 -34.60
CA HIS A 536 -11.10 50.97 -35.23
C HIS A 536 -11.58 51.53 -36.58
N ALA A 537 -11.62 52.85 -36.75
CA ALA A 537 -11.98 53.47 -38.02
C ALA A 537 -10.88 53.26 -39.06
N SER A 538 -9.60 53.40 -38.71
CA SER A 538 -8.48 53.19 -39.64
C SER A 538 -8.29 51.73 -40.03
N GLU A 539 -8.44 50.79 -39.10
CA GLU A 539 -8.31 49.35 -39.38
C GLU A 539 -9.35 48.93 -40.42
N ILE A 540 -10.61 49.31 -40.20
CA ILE A 540 -11.70 49.01 -41.13
C ILE A 540 -11.53 49.75 -42.47
N ALA A 541 -11.12 51.02 -42.46
CA ALA A 541 -10.92 51.77 -43.71
C ALA A 541 -9.77 51.20 -44.56
N SER A 542 -8.68 50.77 -43.92
CA SER A 542 -7.56 50.11 -44.61
C SER A 542 -7.97 48.76 -45.17
N MET A 543 -8.59 47.91 -44.34
CA MET A 543 -9.11 46.62 -44.75
C MET A 543 -10.10 46.76 -45.92
N ALA A 544 -11.03 47.72 -45.86
CA ALA A 544 -12.03 47.92 -46.90
C ALA A 544 -11.42 48.28 -48.27
N LEU A 545 -10.36 49.09 -48.29
CA LEU A 545 -9.63 49.44 -49.51
C LEU A 545 -8.93 48.20 -50.11
N ASP A 546 -8.26 47.41 -49.27
CA ASP A 546 -7.56 46.20 -49.71
C ASP A 546 -8.53 45.13 -50.22
N LEU A 547 -9.66 44.91 -49.54
CA LEU A 547 -10.73 44.01 -49.98
C LEU A 547 -11.28 44.42 -51.35
N LEU A 548 -11.48 45.73 -51.55
CA LEU A 548 -11.97 46.27 -52.82
C LEU A 548 -10.95 46.10 -53.96
N ASP A 549 -9.66 46.26 -53.68
CA ASP A 549 -8.58 46.07 -54.65
C ASP A 549 -8.44 44.61 -55.08
N VAL A 550 -8.58 43.66 -54.16
CA VAL A 550 -8.60 42.23 -54.50
C VAL A 550 -9.83 41.88 -55.35
N CYS A 551 -10.99 42.46 -55.06
CA CYS A 551 -12.19 42.26 -55.88
C CYS A 551 -12.04 42.71 -57.34
N LYS A 552 -11.22 43.74 -57.62
CA LYS A 552 -10.94 44.18 -59.00
C LYS A 552 -10.25 43.11 -59.86
N THR A 553 -9.52 42.19 -59.23
CA THR A 553 -8.78 41.11 -59.91
C THR A 553 -9.46 39.75 -59.78
N PHE A 554 -10.45 39.61 -58.89
CA PHE A 554 -11.12 38.36 -58.60
C PHE A 554 -12.03 37.91 -59.75
N LYS A 555 -11.72 36.74 -60.33
CA LYS A 555 -12.50 36.08 -61.38
C LYS A 555 -13.41 35.00 -60.80
N ILE A 556 -14.66 34.98 -61.26
CA ILE A 556 -15.67 34.01 -60.82
C ILE A 556 -15.30 32.61 -61.36
N PRO A 557 -15.17 31.56 -60.51
CA PRO A 557 -14.67 30.24 -60.92
C PRO A 557 -15.39 29.62 -62.12
N HIS A 558 -16.71 29.77 -62.18
CA HIS A 558 -17.57 29.20 -63.23
C HIS A 558 -17.91 30.18 -64.37
N LYS A 559 -17.50 31.47 -64.26
CA LYS A 559 -17.73 32.53 -65.25
C LYS A 559 -16.50 33.43 -65.32
N THR A 560 -15.41 32.92 -65.90
CA THR A 560 -14.07 33.53 -65.89
C THR A 560 -13.98 34.91 -66.57
N ASN A 561 -14.97 35.30 -67.36
CA ASN A 561 -15.03 36.59 -68.06
C ASN A 561 -15.85 37.66 -67.31
N THR A 562 -16.39 37.33 -66.14
CA THR A 562 -17.14 38.26 -65.28
C THR A 562 -16.33 38.54 -64.03
N LEU A 563 -16.03 39.82 -63.77
CA LEU A 563 -15.38 40.26 -62.55
C LEU A 563 -16.42 40.44 -61.45
N LEU A 564 -16.09 39.99 -60.25
CA LEU A 564 -16.95 40.19 -59.08
C LEU A 564 -16.89 41.67 -58.68
N LYS A 565 -18.06 42.26 -58.43
CA LYS A 565 -18.15 43.64 -57.91
C LYS A 565 -18.79 43.58 -56.54
N ILE A 566 -18.11 44.16 -55.56
CA ILE A 566 -18.68 44.38 -54.23
C ILE A 566 -19.06 45.86 -54.10
N ARG A 567 -20.03 46.14 -53.26
CA ARG A 567 -20.29 47.47 -52.71
C ARG A 567 -20.08 47.40 -51.21
N ALA A 568 -19.58 48.48 -50.62
CA ALA A 568 -19.24 48.50 -49.20
C ALA A 568 -19.78 49.75 -48.50
N GLY A 569 -20.11 49.58 -47.22
CA GLY A 569 -20.59 50.61 -46.31
C GLY A 569 -19.89 50.53 -44.95
N ILE A 570 -19.51 51.69 -44.43
CA ILE A 570 -18.83 51.82 -43.14
C ILE A 570 -19.55 52.83 -42.26
N HIS A 571 -19.81 52.46 -41.00
CA HIS A 571 -20.35 53.38 -40.00
C HIS A 571 -19.72 53.15 -38.63
N SER A 572 -19.55 54.24 -37.88
CA SER A 572 -18.95 54.25 -36.56
C SER A 572 -19.96 54.75 -35.52
N GLY A 573 -20.13 54.03 -34.43
CA GLY A 573 -21.07 54.36 -33.37
C GLY A 573 -21.06 53.35 -32.21
N ALA A 574 -21.88 53.59 -31.20
CA ALA A 574 -21.99 52.72 -30.04
C ALA A 574 -22.67 51.38 -30.39
N VAL A 575 -22.21 50.29 -29.78
CA VAL A 575 -22.73 48.95 -30.07
C VAL A 575 -22.71 48.08 -28.82
N VAL A 576 -23.70 47.20 -28.68
CA VAL A 576 -23.71 46.15 -27.66
C VAL A 576 -23.29 44.85 -28.31
N ALA A 577 -22.30 44.16 -27.77
CA ALA A 577 -21.86 42.87 -28.28
C ALA A 577 -21.84 41.81 -27.19
N GLY A 578 -22.16 40.57 -27.56
CA GLY A 578 -22.24 39.47 -26.59
C GLY A 578 -22.43 38.11 -27.26
N VAL A 579 -22.22 37.05 -26.48
CA VAL A 579 -22.42 35.67 -26.96
C VAL A 579 -23.89 35.29 -26.87
N VAL A 580 -24.46 34.86 -27.99
CA VAL A 580 -25.83 34.38 -28.09
C VAL A 580 -25.83 32.88 -28.33
N GLY A 581 -26.69 32.15 -27.60
CA GLY A 581 -26.86 30.71 -27.72
C GLY A 581 -25.93 29.89 -26.82
N THR A 582 -26.45 28.77 -26.30
CA THR A 582 -25.70 27.85 -25.41
C THR A 582 -25.10 26.66 -26.14
N LYS A 583 -25.78 26.14 -27.18
CA LYS A 583 -25.32 24.99 -27.98
C LYS A 583 -24.35 25.38 -29.11
N MET A 584 -24.55 26.55 -29.71
CA MET A 584 -23.70 27.13 -30.74
C MET A 584 -23.48 28.61 -30.38
N PRO A 585 -22.50 28.91 -29.51
CA PRO A 585 -22.25 30.28 -29.07
C PRO A 585 -21.73 31.12 -30.22
N ARG A 586 -22.38 32.26 -30.46
CA ARG A 586 -22.05 33.20 -31.54
C ARG A 586 -21.84 34.58 -30.96
N TYR A 587 -20.74 35.23 -31.31
CA TYR A 587 -20.49 36.59 -30.87
C TYR A 587 -21.23 37.57 -31.80
N CYS A 588 -22.36 38.09 -31.31
CA CYS A 588 -23.27 38.92 -32.09
C CYS A 588 -23.19 40.39 -31.66
N LEU A 589 -23.45 41.29 -32.60
CA LEU A 589 -23.52 42.73 -32.36
C LEU A 589 -24.96 43.22 -32.52
N PHE A 590 -25.38 44.08 -31.60
CA PHE A 590 -26.71 44.67 -31.55
C PHE A 590 -26.60 46.18 -31.36
N GLY A 591 -27.39 46.92 -32.13
CA GLY A 591 -27.46 48.36 -32.00
C GLY A 591 -27.83 49.04 -33.30
N ASP A 592 -28.16 50.32 -33.18
CA ASP A 592 -28.49 51.18 -34.30
C ASP A 592 -27.31 51.36 -35.28
N THR A 593 -26.08 51.24 -34.77
CA THR A 593 -24.85 51.27 -35.56
C THR A 593 -24.82 50.16 -36.62
N VAL A 594 -25.29 48.94 -36.29
CA VAL A 594 -25.35 47.81 -37.24
C VAL A 594 -26.31 48.13 -38.38
N ASN A 595 -27.50 48.64 -38.04
CA ASN A 595 -28.52 49.01 -39.02
C ASN A 595 -28.03 50.14 -39.94
N THR A 596 -27.40 51.16 -39.37
CA THR A 596 -26.88 52.30 -40.13
C THR A 596 -25.73 51.87 -41.05
N ALA A 597 -24.84 50.99 -40.60
CA ALA A 597 -23.76 50.44 -41.43
C ALA A 597 -24.31 49.63 -42.63
N SER A 598 -25.32 48.79 -42.41
CA SER A 598 -26.03 48.09 -43.50
C SER A 598 -26.73 49.06 -44.47
N ARG A 599 -27.24 50.21 -43.98
CA ARG A 599 -27.76 51.26 -44.87
C ARG A 599 -26.67 51.92 -45.70
N MET A 600 -25.50 52.19 -45.11
CA MET A 600 -24.37 52.75 -45.87
C MET A 600 -23.93 51.81 -46.99
N GLU A 601 -24.01 50.50 -46.79
CA GLU A 601 -23.70 49.50 -47.82
C GLU A 601 -24.78 49.48 -48.91
N SER A 602 -26.05 49.32 -48.53
CA SER A 602 -27.14 49.17 -49.50
C SER A 602 -27.36 50.40 -50.39
N THR A 603 -27.01 51.60 -49.92
CA THR A 603 -27.04 52.84 -50.71
C THR A 603 -25.74 53.14 -51.47
N SER A 604 -24.72 52.30 -51.29
CA SER A 604 -23.42 52.43 -51.94
C SER A 604 -23.47 52.04 -53.41
N GLU A 605 -22.45 52.47 -54.16
CA GLU A 605 -22.27 52.14 -55.57
C GLU A 605 -21.31 50.95 -55.74
N ALA A 606 -21.43 50.26 -56.87
CA ALA A 606 -20.53 49.15 -57.19
C ALA A 606 -19.07 49.62 -57.21
N LEU A 607 -18.21 48.86 -56.55
CA LEU A 607 -16.78 49.14 -56.36
C LEU A 607 -16.47 50.45 -55.63
N LYS A 608 -17.38 50.93 -54.78
CA LYS A 608 -17.14 52.08 -53.89
C LYS A 608 -17.42 51.74 -52.43
N ILE A 609 -16.74 52.48 -51.55
CA ILE A 609 -16.89 52.40 -50.11
C ILE A 609 -17.57 53.68 -49.62
N GLN A 610 -18.81 53.56 -49.16
CA GLN A 610 -19.56 54.67 -48.57
C GLN A 610 -19.34 54.71 -47.06
N CYS A 611 -19.09 55.88 -46.51
CA CYS A 611 -19.02 56.07 -45.06
C CYS A 611 -19.95 57.17 -44.56
N SER A 612 -20.40 57.00 -43.31
CA SER A 612 -21.22 57.97 -42.59
C SER A 612 -20.42 59.18 -42.10
N SER A 613 -21.13 60.25 -41.68
CA SER A 613 -20.50 61.44 -41.09
C SER A 613 -19.70 61.15 -39.81
N SER A 614 -20.13 60.20 -38.98
CA SER A 614 -19.38 59.84 -37.76
C SER A 614 -18.04 59.18 -38.08
N THR A 615 -18.03 58.26 -39.06
CA THR A 615 -16.79 57.63 -39.55
C THR A 615 -15.87 58.67 -40.22
N TYR A 616 -16.44 59.60 -40.99
CA TYR A 616 -15.68 60.69 -41.61
C TYR A 616 -14.89 61.48 -40.55
N GLN A 617 -15.54 61.90 -39.46
CA GLN A 617 -14.89 62.67 -38.40
C GLN A 617 -13.72 61.91 -37.77
N LEU A 618 -13.88 60.60 -37.52
CA LEU A 618 -12.81 59.76 -36.97
C LEU A 618 -11.65 59.60 -37.96
N LEU A 619 -11.93 59.38 -39.24
CA LEU A 619 -10.90 59.25 -40.27
C LEU A 619 -10.19 60.58 -40.59
N GLU A 620 -10.91 61.70 -40.48
CA GLU A 620 -10.37 63.05 -40.61
C GLU A 620 -9.41 63.36 -39.46
N GLN A 621 -9.77 63.00 -38.21
CA GLN A 621 -8.88 63.10 -37.05
C GLN A 621 -7.59 62.27 -37.22
N ILE A 622 -7.67 61.10 -37.87
CA ILE A 622 -6.49 60.26 -38.16
C ILE A 622 -5.65 60.85 -39.30
N GLY A 623 -6.27 61.58 -40.24
CA GLY A 623 -5.59 62.37 -41.26
C GLY A 623 -4.97 61.58 -42.43
N LYS A 624 -5.13 60.25 -42.49
CA LYS A 624 -4.46 59.36 -43.47
C LYS A 624 -5.30 59.00 -44.71
N TYR A 625 -6.55 59.45 -44.81
CA TYR A 625 -7.49 58.96 -45.83
C TYR A 625 -8.02 60.09 -46.72
N VAL A 626 -8.33 59.75 -47.98
CA VAL A 626 -8.97 60.64 -48.96
C VAL A 626 -10.47 60.38 -48.93
N LEU A 627 -11.23 61.38 -48.49
CA LEU A 627 -12.68 61.31 -48.32
C LEU A 627 -13.34 62.40 -49.18
N VAL A 628 -14.32 62.02 -49.99
CA VAL A 628 -15.05 62.94 -50.87
C VAL A 628 -16.51 63.02 -50.44
N CYS A 629 -17.01 64.24 -50.22
CA CYS A 629 -18.43 64.43 -49.85
C CYS A 629 -19.34 64.03 -51.01
N ARG A 630 -20.27 63.10 -50.75
CA ARG A 630 -21.29 62.66 -51.70
C ARG A 630 -22.51 63.60 -51.72
N GLY A 631 -22.78 64.26 -50.59
CA GLY A 631 -23.95 65.11 -50.36
C GLY A 631 -25.02 64.46 -49.47
N ASN A 632 -26.18 65.11 -49.38
CA ASN A 632 -27.33 64.60 -48.63
C ASN A 632 -27.99 63.44 -49.36
N LEU A 633 -28.19 62.34 -48.65
CA LEU A 633 -28.90 61.17 -49.13
C LEU A 633 -30.02 60.81 -48.15
N GLN A 634 -31.21 60.54 -48.70
CA GLN A 634 -32.34 60.09 -47.89
C GLN A 634 -32.14 58.61 -47.51
N VAL A 635 -31.78 58.36 -46.24
CA VAL A 635 -31.54 57.02 -45.71
C VAL A 635 -32.80 56.51 -45.01
N LYS A 636 -33.28 55.34 -45.43
CA LYS A 636 -34.50 54.73 -44.89
C LYS A 636 -34.43 54.58 -43.37
N GLY A 637 -35.33 55.25 -42.66
CA GLY A 637 -35.43 55.23 -41.19
C GLY A 637 -34.50 56.20 -40.45
N LYS A 638 -33.68 56.98 -41.17
CA LYS A 638 -32.78 58.00 -40.60
C LYS A 638 -33.04 59.42 -41.11
N GLY A 639 -33.73 59.56 -42.23
CA GLY A 639 -33.95 60.86 -42.87
C GLY A 639 -32.75 61.25 -43.73
N ASP A 640 -32.54 62.55 -43.93
CA ASP A 640 -31.44 63.05 -44.75
C ASP A 640 -30.11 62.96 -43.98
N MET A 641 -29.16 62.21 -44.54
CA MET A 641 -27.82 62.03 -43.98
C MET A 641 -26.76 62.46 -44.98
N VAL A 642 -25.75 63.20 -44.50
CA VAL A 642 -24.54 63.48 -45.29
C VAL A 642 -23.65 62.24 -45.29
N THR A 643 -23.23 61.83 -46.48
CA THR A 643 -22.40 60.64 -46.69
C THR A 643 -21.15 61.00 -47.49
N TYR A 644 -20.11 60.17 -47.37
CA TYR A 644 -18.81 60.40 -47.97
C TYR A 644 -18.33 59.13 -48.68
N TRP A 645 -17.51 59.30 -49.72
CA TRP A 645 -16.78 58.23 -50.38
C TRP A 645 -15.38 58.12 -49.79
N LEU A 646 -14.97 56.91 -49.43
CA LEU A 646 -13.58 56.59 -49.12
C LEU A 646 -12.88 56.14 -50.41
N GLU A 647 -12.01 56.99 -50.97
CA GLU A 647 -11.37 56.74 -52.27
C GLU A 647 -9.96 56.15 -52.16
N GLY A 648 -9.26 56.38 -51.05
CA GLY A 648 -7.91 55.85 -50.86
C GLY A 648 -7.19 56.37 -49.63
N LYS A 649 -5.92 56.01 -49.50
CA LYS A 649 -5.00 56.53 -48.48
C LYS A 649 -4.29 57.77 -49.06
N LYS A 650 -4.14 58.84 -48.26
CA LYS A 650 -3.30 59.98 -48.62
C LYS A 650 -1.86 59.48 -48.70
N VAL A 651 -1.18 59.75 -49.82
CA VAL A 651 0.24 59.44 -49.96
C VAL A 651 1.01 60.31 -48.97
N SER A 652 1.48 59.72 -47.87
CA SER A 652 2.42 60.41 -46.98
C SER A 652 3.77 60.48 -47.68
N ALA A 653 4.17 61.68 -48.09
CA ALA A 653 5.52 61.96 -48.59
C ALA A 653 6.54 61.90 -47.43
N THR A 654 6.78 60.70 -46.89
CA THR A 654 7.87 60.41 -45.94
C THR A 654 8.03 58.89 -45.81
N TRP A 655 8.78 58.24 -46.71
CA TRP A 655 9.69 57.11 -46.47
C TRP A 655 10.31 56.59 -47.79
N GLU A 656 11.12 57.41 -48.47
CA GLU A 656 12.16 56.90 -49.38
C GLU A 656 13.51 57.17 -48.73
N ALA A 657 13.81 56.49 -47.61
CA ALA A 657 15.13 56.59 -46.98
C ALA A 657 15.50 55.44 -46.03
N VAL A 658 14.92 54.23 -46.12
CA VAL A 658 15.48 53.07 -45.39
C VAL A 658 15.24 51.77 -46.19
N THR A 659 15.96 51.62 -47.29
CA THR A 659 16.20 50.31 -47.94
C THR A 659 17.54 50.34 -48.66
N SER A 660 18.60 50.65 -47.92
CA SER A 660 19.98 50.40 -48.37
C SER A 660 20.92 50.36 -47.17
N THR A 661 20.76 49.36 -46.30
CA THR A 661 21.87 48.88 -45.47
C THR A 661 21.62 47.42 -45.10
N SER A 662 22.16 46.54 -45.93
CA SER A 662 22.40 45.14 -45.62
C SER A 662 23.37 45.06 -44.44
N VAL A 663 22.88 44.59 -43.29
CA VAL A 663 23.74 44.15 -42.18
C VAL A 663 23.64 42.62 -42.11
N THR A 664 24.73 42.01 -42.56
CA THR A 664 25.15 40.63 -42.28
C THR A 664 25.30 40.44 -40.78
N LEU A 665 24.52 39.53 -40.19
CA LEU A 665 24.81 38.94 -38.89
C LEU A 665 25.00 37.43 -39.08
N GLN A 666 26.25 37.02 -38.95
CA GLN A 666 26.70 35.64 -38.87
C GLN A 666 26.24 35.03 -37.54
N ASP A 667 25.65 33.85 -37.61
CA ASP A 667 25.30 33.00 -36.48
C ASP A 667 26.44 31.97 -36.29
N PRO A 668 27.22 31.99 -35.21
CA PRO A 668 28.22 30.97 -34.94
C PRO A 668 27.67 30.01 -33.89
N ASN A 669 27.14 28.86 -34.32
CA ASN A 669 27.24 27.56 -33.61
C ASN A 669 26.35 26.51 -34.28
N ARG A 670 26.90 25.80 -35.26
CA ARG A 670 26.42 24.47 -35.64
C ARG A 670 27.62 23.55 -35.83
N ALA A 671 28.09 22.97 -34.72
CA ALA A 671 29.03 21.87 -34.75
C ALA A 671 28.30 20.60 -35.17
N SER A 672 28.77 20.05 -36.28
CA SER A 672 28.52 18.72 -36.82
C SER A 672 28.97 17.63 -35.86
N PHE A 673 28.17 16.57 -35.72
CA PHE A 673 28.69 15.22 -35.52
C PHE A 673 28.08 14.29 -36.56
N SER A 674 29.00 13.52 -37.13
CA SER A 674 28.92 12.51 -38.18
C SER A 674 28.00 11.34 -37.85
#